data_AF-U9UCI4-F1
#
_entry.id   AF-U9UCI4-F1
#
_cell.length_a   1.000
_cell.length_b   1.000
_cell.length_c   1.000
_cell.angle_alpha   90.00
_cell.angle_beta   90.00
_cell.angle_gamma   90.00
#
_symmetry.space_group_name_H-M   'P 1'
#
loop_
_entity.id
_entity.type
_entity.pdbx_description
1 polymer ?
#
loop_
_entity_poly.entity_id
_entity_poly.type
_entity_poly.pdbx_seq_one_letter_code
_entity_poly.pdbx_strand_id
1 'polypeptide(L)'
;VGKFLIELGLQEYPKLQKILELIVPPTPSKIRMKAFKYLNDNFKDRYSKDYKPTEINVTFLPCRKRYVYATPTNCYINSDCMKLNFNVIRQDYLYCAEQFGVQQNPSPDKLLKSLIEKPPRDIAKAKGVFEYLASQQGNFTDTDWKILGDLNFIPVKDKTRPNVINLINPHSCFLECTENSLREFFTYIDFGEIAKRFLQSCGVKNEPSTIEFAELLVKSSRELWDSPDLDKYSYILDRIAIHINIIERNKPSLFMDMKREPILIGIEKKICNGEKVDQKKLASAKDIFINDDQGYQQIFKPLIAPETDLMEKLYKKLGCRSLSESVQYTVIPKGIIKKTENTMKIRKALIEKAGLFYHDISKSKILRDDEWLKNLKVRLVDRIEAVYELNNNVQIRNDTTACVIESNELSSWVLYITPDPDNLDISQYICKHIFKSPKFKEYSYFNMILITSLSTLERKGYPVDRILKSRSQNVVKQYSQKPTVKSPVAVNSQFTQNLRNSLRNAIKTCHSNLGSTIDSQACTMVVKESESSYCDVIPGHLLCCVGNEQGIELYDTKSIKQADILSPSNRASLFRFLNILRNIASVFELELQAVHVFYDNYTNSVAFNRDRSLFFNLKFYIGLHDKECAVKPTSDAMTYWYLTFCHELAHNIIQSHSSDHEHYLTSYAEAYMSKFLTMLKNLR
;
A
#
# COMPACT_ATOMS: atom_id res chain seq x y z
N VAL A 1 63.68 41.92 56.12
CA VAL A 1 64.04 40.52 55.80
C VAL A 1 63.53 40.08 54.43
N GLY A 2 62.23 40.20 54.11
CA GLY A 2 61.68 39.76 52.81
C GLY A 2 62.32 40.41 51.56
N LYS A 3 62.40 41.74 51.50
CA LYS A 3 63.05 42.46 50.37
C LYS A 3 64.53 42.07 50.17
N PHE A 4 65.27 41.94 51.26
CA PHE A 4 66.68 41.52 51.25
C PHE A 4 66.87 40.10 50.69
N LEU A 5 65.97 39.16 51.00
CA LEU A 5 66.06 37.81 50.44
C LEU A 5 65.75 37.77 48.93
N ILE A 6 64.84 38.63 48.46
CA ILE A 6 64.54 38.77 47.03
C ILE A 6 65.76 39.34 46.28
N GLU A 7 66.43 40.34 46.86
CA GLU A 7 67.69 40.89 46.32
C GLU A 7 68.82 39.84 46.25
N LEU A 8 68.81 38.85 47.14
CA LEU A 8 69.73 37.69 47.11
C LEU A 8 69.31 36.57 46.14
N GLY A 9 68.26 36.78 45.34
CA GLY A 9 67.81 35.84 44.31
C GLY A 9 66.67 34.89 44.73
N LEU A 10 66.05 35.10 45.91
CA LEU A 10 64.84 34.37 46.28
C LEU A 10 63.71 34.79 45.33
N GLN A 11 63.10 33.82 44.66
CA GLN A 11 61.94 34.08 43.81
C GLN A 11 60.76 34.55 44.66
N GLU A 12 60.27 35.76 44.38
CA GLU A 12 59.07 36.32 45.02
C GLU A 12 57.84 35.44 44.77
N TYR A 13 57.78 34.80 43.59
CA TYR A 13 56.78 33.82 43.21
C TYR A 13 57.45 32.59 42.57
N PRO A 14 57.16 31.36 43.02
CA PRO A 14 57.67 30.16 42.37
C PRO A 14 57.17 30.05 40.92
N LYS A 15 58.01 29.54 40.02
CA LYS A 15 57.61 29.28 38.62
C LYS A 15 56.43 28.29 38.58
N LEU A 16 55.47 28.51 37.66
CA LEU A 16 54.29 27.66 37.45
C LEU A 16 54.65 26.18 37.34
N GLN A 17 55.61 25.83 36.48
CA GLN A 17 56.08 24.45 36.29
C GLN A 17 56.50 23.80 37.61
N LYS A 18 57.20 24.54 38.48
CA LYS A 18 57.69 24.01 39.75
C LYS A 18 56.54 23.75 40.73
N ILE A 19 55.53 24.62 40.73
CA ILE A 19 54.33 24.45 41.55
C ILE A 19 53.57 23.20 41.11
N LEU A 20 53.39 23.01 39.79
CA LEU A 20 52.71 21.83 39.24
C LEU A 20 53.44 20.53 39.63
N GLU A 21 54.77 20.49 39.58
CA GLU A 21 55.57 19.34 40.05
C GLU A 21 55.37 19.04 41.54
N LEU A 22 55.27 20.08 42.38
CA LEU A 22 55.07 19.93 43.84
C LEU A 22 53.67 19.43 44.21
N ILE A 23 52.69 19.51 43.31
CA ILE A 23 51.32 19.04 43.54
C ILE A 23 51.20 17.52 43.30
N VAL A 24 52.17 16.90 42.62
CA VAL A 24 52.11 15.51 42.16
C VAL A 24 52.98 14.60 43.05
N PRO A 25 52.63 13.30 43.22
CA PRO A 25 53.57 12.32 43.77
C PRO A 25 54.94 12.34 43.06
N PRO A 26 56.06 12.04 43.75
CA PRO A 26 56.18 11.49 45.11
C PRO A 26 56.13 12.54 46.23
N THR A 27 55.83 13.80 45.94
CA THR A 27 55.81 14.88 46.94
C THR A 27 54.89 14.53 48.12
N PRO A 28 55.33 14.73 49.38
CA PRO A 28 54.52 14.42 50.56
C PRO A 28 53.15 15.12 50.55
N SER A 29 52.11 14.44 51.02
CA SER A 29 50.72 14.91 50.91
C SER A 29 50.49 16.32 51.49
N LYS A 30 51.14 16.66 52.61
CA LYS A 30 51.05 17.99 53.21
C LYS A 30 51.60 19.09 52.29
N ILE A 31 52.71 18.82 51.59
CA ILE A 31 53.32 19.77 50.65
C ILE A 31 52.44 19.91 49.41
N ARG A 32 51.92 18.80 48.86
CA ARG A 32 51.00 18.83 47.72
C ARG A 32 49.76 19.68 47.99
N MET A 33 49.15 19.52 49.17
CA MET A 33 47.99 20.33 49.58
C MET A 33 48.32 21.83 49.68
N LYS A 34 49.49 22.18 50.25
CA LYS A 34 49.95 23.57 50.31
C LYS A 34 50.26 24.14 48.93
N ALA A 35 50.92 23.38 48.07
CA ALA A 35 51.26 23.79 46.71
C ALA A 35 49.99 24.01 45.86
N PHE A 36 48.99 23.11 45.97
CA PHE A 36 47.72 23.26 45.27
C PHE A 36 46.95 24.48 45.78
N LYS A 37 46.86 24.66 47.10
CA LYS A 37 46.21 25.84 47.69
C LYS A 37 46.88 27.12 47.23
N TYR A 38 48.21 27.17 47.25
CA TYR A 38 48.97 28.32 46.77
C TYR A 38 48.72 28.60 45.28
N LEU A 39 48.71 27.56 44.43
CA LEU A 39 48.38 27.69 43.01
C LEU A 39 46.98 28.29 42.84
N ASN A 40 45.97 27.71 43.51
CA ASN A 40 44.59 28.15 43.45
C ASN A 40 44.41 29.61 43.87
N ASP A 41 44.98 29.99 45.02
CA ASP A 41 44.80 31.32 45.62
C ASP A 41 45.49 32.42 44.79
N ASN A 42 46.54 32.09 44.03
CA ASN A 42 47.31 33.05 43.23
C ASN A 42 47.09 32.88 41.70
N PHE A 43 46.21 31.98 41.28
CA PHE A 43 46.08 31.59 39.87
C PHE A 43 45.73 32.75 38.97
N LYS A 44 44.66 33.48 39.32
CA LYS A 44 44.12 34.59 38.53
C LYS A 44 45.16 35.70 38.33
N ASP A 45 45.83 36.10 39.40
CA ASP A 45 46.70 37.28 39.40
C ASP A 45 48.09 37.00 38.83
N ARG A 46 48.60 35.76 38.96
CA ARG A 46 50.02 35.45 38.70
C ARG A 46 50.27 34.44 37.61
N TYR A 47 49.38 33.46 37.43
CA TYR A 47 49.65 32.30 36.56
C TYR A 47 48.74 32.23 35.34
N SER A 48 47.57 32.88 35.37
CA SER A 48 46.55 32.80 34.31
C SER A 48 47.06 33.18 32.92
N LYS A 49 47.96 34.18 32.82
CA LYS A 49 48.50 34.67 31.55
C LYS A 49 49.42 33.66 30.85
N ASP A 50 50.19 32.92 31.64
CA ASP A 50 51.17 31.94 31.14
C ASP A 50 50.60 30.51 31.14
N TYR A 51 49.37 30.33 31.65
CA TYR A 51 48.72 29.02 31.75
C TYR A 51 47.84 28.74 30.54
N LYS A 52 48.19 27.72 29.76
CA LYS A 52 47.35 27.17 28.70
C LYS A 52 47.04 25.70 28.99
N PRO A 53 45.77 25.34 29.27
CA PRO A 53 45.40 23.97 29.66
C PRO A 53 45.88 22.88 28.70
N THR A 54 45.95 23.18 27.41
CA THR A 54 46.37 22.26 26.33
C THR A 54 47.87 21.99 26.31
N GLU A 55 48.70 22.88 26.86
CA GLU A 55 50.16 22.75 26.91
C GLU A 55 50.64 22.10 28.24
N ILE A 56 49.74 21.88 29.21
CA ILE A 56 50.06 21.27 30.50
C ILE A 56 50.14 19.75 30.39
N ASN A 57 51.37 19.23 30.48
CA ASN A 57 51.65 17.78 30.48
C ASN A 57 51.70 17.17 31.88
N VAL A 58 51.71 17.99 32.94
CA VAL A 58 51.75 17.51 34.32
C VAL A 58 50.36 17.05 34.76
N THR A 59 50.25 15.81 35.23
CA THR A 59 49.01 15.27 35.81
C THR A 59 48.83 15.76 37.25
N PHE A 60 48.43 17.01 37.43
CA PHE A 60 48.33 17.63 38.76
C PHE A 60 46.93 17.61 39.36
N LEU A 61 45.88 17.38 38.54
CA LEU A 61 44.51 17.41 39.01
C LEU A 61 44.12 16.09 39.68
N PRO A 62 43.73 16.09 40.97
CA PRO A 62 43.30 14.88 41.65
C PRO A 62 41.94 14.40 41.12
N CYS A 63 41.86 13.14 40.74
CA CYS A 63 40.63 12.53 40.25
C CYS A 63 39.84 11.84 41.38
N ARG A 64 38.57 11.52 41.14
CA ARG A 64 37.73 10.71 42.06
C ARG A 64 38.34 9.32 42.33
N LYS A 65 38.98 8.72 41.33
CA LYS A 65 39.72 7.46 41.51
C LYS A 65 40.93 7.71 42.42
N ARG A 66 41.07 6.91 43.49
CA ARG A 66 42.16 7.07 44.46
C ARG A 66 43.51 6.96 43.75
N TYR A 67 44.43 7.87 44.12
CA TYR A 67 45.79 7.96 43.59
C TYR A 67 45.90 8.22 42.07
N VAL A 68 44.79 8.55 41.40
CA VAL A 68 44.79 8.93 39.98
C VAL A 68 44.83 10.44 39.87
N TYR A 69 45.74 10.93 39.03
CA TYR A 69 45.83 12.33 38.66
C TYR A 69 45.75 12.46 37.14
N ALA A 70 45.22 13.58 36.66
CA ALA A 70 45.06 13.84 35.24
C ALA A 70 45.55 15.24 34.85
N THR A 71 45.83 15.42 33.56
CA THR A 71 46.00 16.74 32.95
C THR A 71 44.62 17.41 32.82
N PRO A 72 44.57 18.75 32.66
CA PRO A 72 43.31 19.47 32.43
C PRO A 72 42.49 18.92 31.27
N THR A 73 43.15 18.53 30.18
CA THR A 73 42.51 18.00 28.96
C THR A 73 41.97 16.58 29.09
N ASN A 74 42.38 15.84 30.14
CA ASN A 74 41.97 14.45 30.39
C ASN A 74 41.23 14.29 31.73
N CYS A 75 40.73 15.40 32.30
CA CYS A 75 39.94 15.45 33.51
C CYS A 75 38.62 16.18 33.23
N TYR A 76 37.52 15.73 33.81
CA TYR A 76 36.18 16.28 33.55
C TYR A 76 35.41 16.59 34.82
N ILE A 77 34.49 17.55 34.73
CA ILE A 77 33.62 17.98 35.85
C ILE A 77 32.43 17.02 35.99
N ASN A 78 31.79 16.65 34.88
CA ASN A 78 30.61 15.79 34.91
C ASN A 78 30.97 14.38 35.40
N SER A 79 30.32 13.92 36.47
CA SER A 79 30.54 12.59 37.04
C SER A 79 30.17 11.44 36.12
N ASP A 80 29.24 11.66 35.19
CA ASP A 80 28.80 10.63 34.25
C ASP A 80 29.90 10.22 33.26
N CYS A 81 30.94 11.04 33.05
CA CYS A 81 32.10 10.67 32.23
C CYS A 81 32.78 9.37 32.73
N MET A 82 32.64 9.04 34.02
CA MET A 82 33.16 7.80 34.59
C MET A 82 32.53 6.55 33.96
N LYS A 83 31.31 6.64 33.42
CA LYS A 83 30.61 5.52 32.73
C LYS A 83 31.39 5.04 31.51
N LEU A 84 32.12 5.93 30.84
CA LEU A 84 33.04 5.64 29.74
C LEU A 84 34.52 5.58 30.19
N ASN A 85 34.76 5.38 31.48
CA ASN A 85 36.09 5.30 32.11
C ASN A 85 36.97 6.55 32.06
N PHE A 86 36.43 7.71 31.66
CA PHE A 86 37.16 8.98 31.73
C PHE A 86 37.43 9.39 33.19
N ASN A 87 38.49 10.20 33.38
CA ASN A 87 38.82 10.70 34.70
C ASN A 87 37.93 11.90 35.05
N VAL A 88 37.34 11.86 36.24
CA VAL A 88 36.52 12.95 36.79
C VAL A 88 37.24 13.56 37.98
N ILE A 89 37.21 14.89 38.08
CA ILE A 89 37.86 15.62 39.16
C ILE A 89 37.25 15.25 40.53
N ARG A 90 38.10 15.17 41.56
CA ARG A 90 37.64 14.85 42.93
C ARG A 90 36.69 15.94 43.44
N GLN A 91 35.69 15.53 44.22
CA GLN A 91 34.56 16.36 44.62
C GLN A 91 34.96 17.67 45.30
N ASP A 92 36.02 17.63 46.12
CA ASP A 92 36.54 18.77 46.87
C ASP A 92 37.22 19.82 46.00
N TYR A 93 37.54 19.54 44.73
CA TYR A 93 38.17 20.50 43.81
C TYR A 93 37.22 21.05 42.74
N LEU A 94 35.92 20.67 42.76
CA LEU A 94 34.96 21.14 41.76
C LEU A 94 34.84 22.66 41.70
N TYR A 95 34.91 23.34 42.85
CA TYR A 95 34.80 24.81 42.95
C TYR A 95 35.88 25.57 42.16
N CYS A 96 36.98 24.89 41.82
CA CYS A 96 38.13 25.46 41.13
C CYS A 96 38.46 24.71 39.82
N ALA A 97 37.59 23.82 39.35
CA ALA A 97 37.87 23.01 38.16
C ALA A 97 37.96 23.89 36.90
N GLU A 98 36.99 24.79 36.72
CA GLU A 98 36.88 25.61 35.51
C GLU A 98 38.06 26.58 35.34
N GLN A 99 38.60 27.14 36.43
CA GLN A 99 39.77 28.04 36.34
C GLN A 99 41.01 27.32 35.75
N PHE A 100 41.12 26.01 35.94
CA PHE A 100 42.23 25.22 35.40
C PHE A 100 41.92 24.70 33.98
N GLY A 101 40.81 25.09 33.37
CA GLY A 101 40.39 24.64 32.04
C GLY A 101 39.88 23.20 32.00
N VAL A 102 39.44 22.66 33.14
CA VAL A 102 38.75 21.36 33.18
C VAL A 102 37.39 21.50 32.54
N GLN A 103 37.12 20.71 31.51
CA GLN A 103 35.87 20.78 30.76
C GLN A 103 34.74 20.01 31.45
N GLN A 104 33.49 20.36 31.11
CA GLN A 104 32.33 19.64 31.61
C GLN A 104 32.29 18.18 31.09
N ASN A 105 32.52 17.98 29.80
CA ASN A 105 32.48 16.68 29.13
C ASN A 105 33.64 16.53 28.13
N PRO A 106 34.02 15.30 27.72
CA PRO A 106 34.93 15.07 26.60
C PRO A 106 34.37 15.57 25.28
N SER A 107 35.26 15.85 24.32
CA SER A 107 34.85 16.15 22.94
C SER A 107 34.20 14.94 22.26
N PRO A 108 33.35 15.14 21.24
CA PRO A 108 32.74 14.06 20.46
C PRO A 108 33.76 13.03 19.94
N ASP A 109 34.92 13.49 19.44
CA ASP A 109 36.01 12.61 18.98
C ASP A 109 36.52 11.67 20.07
N LYS A 110 36.65 12.16 21.31
CA LYS A 110 37.08 11.33 22.44
C LYS A 110 36.01 10.31 22.83
N LEU A 111 34.74 10.71 22.81
CA LEU A 111 33.61 9.81 23.09
C LEU A 111 33.54 8.68 22.05
N LEU A 112 33.64 9.04 20.75
CA LEU A 112 33.63 8.09 19.64
C LEU A 112 34.81 7.13 19.71
N LYS A 113 36.03 7.65 19.90
CA LYS A 113 37.24 6.84 20.08
C LYS A 113 37.11 5.85 21.25
N SER A 114 36.51 6.28 22.35
CA SER A 114 36.28 5.41 23.52
C SER A 114 35.34 4.24 23.19
N LEU A 115 34.26 4.48 22.45
CA LEU A 115 33.34 3.43 21.99
C LEU A 115 33.98 2.46 21.00
N ILE A 116 34.81 2.97 20.08
CA ILE A 116 35.50 2.14 19.08
C ILE A 116 36.52 1.23 19.76
N GLU A 117 37.35 1.76 20.65
CA GLU A 117 38.42 0.99 21.29
C GLU A 117 37.91 0.07 22.41
N LYS A 118 36.88 0.51 23.15
CA LYS A 118 36.40 -0.17 24.36
C LYS A 118 34.87 -0.14 24.45
N PRO A 119 34.16 -0.80 23.52
CA PRO A 119 32.70 -0.88 23.55
C PRO A 119 32.21 -1.59 24.82
N PRO A 120 31.05 -1.19 25.38
CA PRO A 120 30.53 -1.81 26.59
C PRO A 120 30.10 -3.26 26.31
N ARG A 121 30.70 -4.22 27.04
CA ARG A 121 30.39 -5.67 26.92
C ARG A 121 29.47 -6.21 28.02
N ASP A 122 28.98 -5.33 28.88
CA ASP A 122 28.05 -5.66 29.96
C ASP A 122 26.78 -4.83 29.75
N ILE A 123 25.62 -5.49 29.80
CA ILE A 123 24.32 -4.88 29.46
C ILE A 123 23.97 -3.76 30.43
N ALA A 124 24.21 -3.95 31.73
CA ALA A 124 23.91 -2.93 32.74
C ALA A 124 24.84 -1.70 32.60
N LYS A 125 26.13 -1.92 32.33
CA LYS A 125 27.07 -0.83 32.05
C LYS A 125 26.74 -0.12 30.74
N ALA A 126 26.34 -0.86 29.70
CA ALA A 126 25.96 -0.31 28.41
C ALA A 126 24.78 0.65 28.52
N LYS A 127 23.76 0.29 29.31
CA LYS A 127 22.65 1.22 29.63
C LYS A 127 23.18 2.56 30.12
N GLY A 128 24.01 2.56 31.17
CA GLY A 128 24.56 3.79 31.72
C GLY A 128 25.39 4.59 30.70
N VAL A 129 26.19 3.90 29.88
CA VAL A 129 26.98 4.53 28.80
C VAL A 129 26.07 5.20 27.77
N PHE A 130 25.02 4.53 27.31
CA PHE A 130 24.09 5.08 26.32
C PHE A 130 23.27 6.23 26.87
N GLU A 131 22.86 6.18 28.14
CA GLU A 131 22.20 7.30 28.81
C GLU A 131 23.10 8.53 28.90
N TYR A 132 24.38 8.34 29.19
CA TYR A 132 25.35 9.43 29.18
C TYR A 132 25.54 10.02 27.78
N LEU A 133 25.69 9.17 26.76
CA LEU A 133 25.85 9.61 25.38
C LEU A 133 24.60 10.33 24.85
N ALA A 134 23.40 9.93 25.29
CA ALA A 134 22.15 10.64 25.01
C ALA A 134 22.21 12.09 25.50
N SER A 135 22.80 12.34 26.68
CA SER A 135 22.98 13.72 27.18
C SER A 135 23.94 14.55 26.33
N GLN A 136 24.82 13.91 25.55
CA GLN A 136 25.82 14.54 24.69
C GLN A 136 25.42 14.56 23.22
N GLN A 137 24.21 14.11 22.87
CA GLN A 137 23.77 13.93 21.48
C GLN A 137 23.88 15.20 20.62
N GLY A 138 23.65 16.38 21.21
CA GLY A 138 23.72 17.66 20.51
C GLY A 138 25.13 18.07 20.05
N ASN A 139 26.16 17.36 20.51
CA ASN A 139 27.55 17.65 20.16
C ASN A 139 28.06 16.78 18.99
N PHE A 140 27.33 15.72 18.60
CA PHE A 140 27.74 14.83 17.51
C PHE A 140 27.32 15.39 16.15
N THR A 141 28.18 15.17 15.16
CA THR A 141 27.95 15.56 13.76
C THR A 141 27.31 14.43 12.96
N ASP A 142 26.79 14.75 11.76
CA ASP A 142 26.23 13.74 10.84
C ASP A 142 27.25 12.66 10.45
N THR A 143 28.55 13.01 10.40
CA THR A 143 29.62 12.04 10.17
C THR A 143 29.83 11.10 11.35
N ASP A 144 29.71 11.60 12.58
CA ASP A 144 29.82 10.76 13.79
C ASP A 144 28.67 9.76 13.86
N TRP A 145 27.45 10.20 13.53
CA TRP A 145 26.27 9.33 13.51
C TRP A 145 26.38 8.20 12.48
N LYS A 146 26.95 8.47 11.30
CA LYS A 146 27.24 7.42 10.32
C LYS A 146 28.22 6.38 10.84
N ILE A 147 29.31 6.81 11.48
CA ILE A 147 30.30 5.89 12.08
C ILE A 147 29.62 5.03 13.16
N LEU A 148 28.80 5.64 14.01
CA LEU A 148 28.08 4.92 15.06
C LEU A 148 27.08 3.91 14.49
N GLY A 149 26.37 4.25 13.40
CA GLY A 149 25.42 3.35 12.73
C GLY A 149 26.04 2.06 12.20
N ASP A 150 27.31 2.11 11.78
CA ASP A 150 28.03 0.96 11.24
C ASP A 150 28.89 0.24 12.31
N LEU A 151 29.05 0.84 13.50
CA LEU A 151 29.89 0.29 14.56
C LEU A 151 29.17 -0.81 15.35
N ASN A 152 29.85 -1.94 15.56
CA ASN A 152 29.37 -3.00 16.46
C ASN A 152 29.70 -2.65 17.92
N PHE A 153 28.80 -1.97 18.63
CA PHE A 153 29.00 -1.57 20.02
C PHE A 153 27.83 -1.91 20.96
N ILE A 154 26.69 -2.36 20.43
CA ILE A 154 25.50 -2.69 21.24
C ILE A 154 25.63 -4.13 21.74
N PRO A 155 25.71 -4.38 23.06
CA PRO A 155 25.83 -5.74 23.59
C PRO A 155 24.48 -6.46 23.65
N VAL A 156 24.42 -7.64 23.06
CA VAL A 156 23.25 -8.53 23.09
C VAL A 156 23.68 -9.93 23.52
N LYS A 157 22.84 -10.61 24.30
CA LYS A 157 23.08 -12.02 24.67
C LYS A 157 22.90 -12.92 23.46
N ASP A 158 23.82 -13.84 23.25
CA ASP A 158 23.69 -14.87 22.23
C ASP A 158 22.45 -15.75 22.51
N LYS A 159 21.61 -15.97 21.49
CA LYS A 159 20.36 -16.74 21.59
C LYS A 159 20.61 -18.19 22.03
N THR A 160 21.76 -18.76 21.64
CA THR A 160 22.13 -20.16 21.93
C THR A 160 23.01 -20.29 23.17
N ARG A 161 23.81 -19.26 23.48
CA ARG A 161 24.76 -19.27 24.60
C ARG A 161 24.58 -18.02 25.48
N PRO A 162 23.70 -18.04 26.49
CA PRO A 162 23.33 -16.84 27.26
C PRO A 162 24.49 -16.13 27.98
N ASN A 163 25.61 -16.83 28.21
CA ASN A 163 26.82 -16.30 28.84
C ASN A 163 27.75 -15.58 27.84
N VAL A 164 27.47 -15.65 26.54
CA VAL A 164 28.23 -14.99 25.48
C VAL A 164 27.52 -13.69 25.09
N ILE A 165 28.27 -12.59 25.09
CA ILE A 165 27.80 -11.28 24.65
C ILE A 165 28.35 -11.00 23.25
N ASN A 166 27.46 -10.79 22.30
CA ASN A 166 27.77 -10.38 20.94
C ASN A 166 27.57 -8.86 20.83
N LEU A 167 28.47 -8.19 20.12
CA LEU A 167 28.33 -6.77 19.80
C LEU A 167 27.74 -6.66 18.40
N ILE A 168 26.63 -5.94 18.27
CA ILE A 168 25.94 -5.73 16.99
C ILE A 168 25.87 -4.25 16.64
N ASN A 169 25.69 -3.96 15.35
CA ASN A 169 25.48 -2.60 14.87
C ASN A 169 24.02 -2.15 15.08
N PRO A 170 23.79 -0.83 15.21
CA PRO A 170 22.45 -0.25 15.30
C PRO A 170 21.46 -0.73 14.23
N HIS A 171 21.90 -0.88 12.98
CA HIS A 171 21.05 -1.27 11.86
C HIS A 171 20.58 -2.74 11.90
N SER A 172 21.13 -3.57 12.78
CA SER A 172 20.82 -5.01 12.91
C SER A 172 19.90 -5.33 14.09
N CYS A 173 19.32 -4.32 14.75
CA CYS A 173 18.44 -4.49 15.89
C CYS A 173 17.27 -3.50 15.92
N PHE A 174 16.29 -3.82 16.76
CA PHE A 174 15.01 -3.09 16.86
C PHE A 174 14.63 -2.84 18.32
N LEU A 175 13.77 -1.86 18.56
CA LEU A 175 13.35 -1.46 19.91
C LEU A 175 12.03 -2.09 20.33
N GLU A 176 11.13 -2.34 19.38
CA GLU A 176 9.75 -2.74 19.63
C GLU A 176 9.38 -3.95 18.78
N CYS A 177 8.66 -4.89 19.38
CA CYS A 177 8.16 -6.10 18.73
C CYS A 177 6.64 -6.07 18.79
N THR A 178 5.99 -5.64 17.71
CA THR A 178 4.52 -5.64 17.59
C THR A 178 3.98 -7.05 17.39
N GLU A 179 4.63 -7.83 16.52
CA GLU A 179 4.22 -9.19 16.18
C GLU A 179 5.07 -10.21 16.96
N ASN A 180 4.53 -10.75 18.06
CA ASN A 180 5.26 -11.66 18.95
C ASN A 180 5.78 -12.94 18.25
N SER A 181 5.10 -13.40 17.20
CA SER A 181 5.50 -14.59 16.43
C SER A 181 6.79 -14.39 15.63
N LEU A 182 7.20 -13.13 15.38
CA LEU A 182 8.44 -12.78 14.68
C LEU A 182 9.63 -12.54 15.62
N ARG A 183 9.39 -12.60 16.94
CA ARG A 183 10.38 -12.25 17.96
C ARG A 183 11.66 -13.09 17.87
N GLU A 184 11.56 -14.33 17.41
CA GLU A 184 12.69 -15.24 17.28
C GLU A 184 13.60 -14.94 16.07
N PHE A 185 13.09 -14.24 15.04
CA PHE A 185 13.85 -13.98 13.80
C PHE A 185 14.65 -12.68 13.85
N PHE A 186 14.19 -11.70 14.62
CA PHE A 186 14.87 -10.42 14.77
C PHE A 186 15.56 -10.29 16.13
N THR A 187 16.37 -9.25 16.29
CA THR A 187 17.06 -8.93 17.55
C THR A 187 16.45 -7.67 18.13
N TYR A 188 15.82 -7.80 19.29
CA TYR A 188 15.20 -6.69 20.01
C TYR A 188 16.03 -6.32 21.23
N ILE A 189 16.20 -5.01 21.45
CA ILE A 189 16.99 -4.47 22.56
C ILE A 189 16.16 -3.50 23.40
N ASP A 190 16.42 -3.50 24.70
CA ASP A 190 15.85 -2.53 25.65
C ASP A 190 16.93 -2.10 26.66
N PHE A 191 17.28 -0.81 26.59
CA PHE A 191 18.19 -0.15 27.52
C PHE A 191 17.50 1.00 28.28
N GLY A 192 16.16 1.09 28.22
CA GLY A 192 15.36 2.17 28.80
C GLY A 192 15.23 3.43 27.94
N GLU A 193 14.28 4.29 28.30
CA GLU A 193 13.83 5.44 27.49
C GLU A 193 14.90 6.48 27.17
N ILE A 194 15.85 6.72 28.09
CA ILE A 194 16.90 7.71 27.86
C ILE A 194 17.92 7.17 26.84
N ALA A 195 18.35 5.91 27.01
CA ALA A 195 19.25 5.25 26.08
C ALA A 195 18.61 5.04 24.70
N LYS A 196 17.29 4.77 24.65
CA LYS A 196 16.52 4.61 23.42
C LYS A 196 16.72 5.78 22.46
N ARG A 197 16.69 7.03 22.97
CA ARG A 197 16.88 8.23 22.15
C ARG A 197 18.25 8.26 21.45
N PHE A 198 19.32 7.93 22.18
CA PHE A 198 20.67 7.87 21.60
C PHE A 198 20.78 6.76 20.54
N LEU A 199 20.22 5.58 20.84
CA LEU A 199 20.25 4.44 19.92
C LEU A 199 19.45 4.71 18.63
N GLN A 200 18.32 5.40 18.73
CA GLN A 200 17.57 5.89 17.55
C GLN A 200 18.40 6.86 16.71
N SER A 201 19.12 7.80 17.34
CA SER A 201 20.05 8.69 16.62
C SER A 201 21.21 7.94 15.96
N CYS A 202 21.60 6.78 16.51
CA CYS A 202 22.58 5.89 15.88
C CYS A 202 22.01 5.05 14.72
N GLY A 203 20.69 5.08 14.48
CA GLY A 203 20.06 4.32 13.40
C GLY A 203 19.30 3.05 13.82
N VAL A 204 19.14 2.78 15.12
CA VAL A 204 18.26 1.70 15.58
C VAL A 204 16.81 2.05 15.24
N LYS A 205 16.14 1.20 14.47
CA LYS A 205 14.74 1.37 14.09
C LYS A 205 13.82 0.88 15.22
N ASN A 206 12.60 1.42 15.28
CA ASN A 206 11.60 0.90 16.20
C ASN A 206 11.21 -0.53 15.85
N GLU A 207 10.90 -0.78 14.57
CA GLU A 207 10.44 -2.07 14.07
C GLU A 207 11.14 -2.46 12.76
N PRO A 208 11.18 -3.76 12.40
CA PRO A 208 11.60 -4.22 11.09
C PRO A 208 10.77 -3.57 9.98
N SER A 209 11.45 -3.03 8.96
CA SER A 209 10.77 -2.50 7.79
C SER A 209 10.53 -3.59 6.75
N THR A 210 9.81 -3.25 5.69
CA THR A 210 9.56 -4.15 4.56
C THR A 210 10.85 -4.70 3.94
N ILE A 211 11.96 -3.96 3.98
CA ILE A 211 13.26 -4.43 3.49
C ILE A 211 13.77 -5.57 4.37
N GLU A 212 13.73 -5.42 5.70
CA GLU A 212 14.20 -6.48 6.61
C GLU A 212 13.28 -7.71 6.57
N PHE A 213 11.98 -7.52 6.35
CA PHE A 213 11.06 -8.63 6.07
C PHE A 213 11.39 -9.38 4.78
N ALA A 214 11.72 -8.67 3.70
CA ALA A 214 12.14 -9.29 2.45
C ALA A 214 13.48 -10.02 2.60
N GLU A 215 14.45 -9.43 3.31
CA GLU A 215 15.72 -10.09 3.62
C GLU A 215 15.51 -11.35 4.47
N LEU A 216 14.56 -11.33 5.42
CA LEU A 216 14.18 -12.49 6.22
C LEU A 216 13.61 -13.62 5.35
N LEU A 217 12.67 -13.32 4.44
CA LEU A 217 12.11 -14.34 3.54
C LEU A 217 13.19 -14.99 2.67
N VAL A 218 14.08 -14.18 2.09
CA VAL A 218 15.15 -14.69 1.21
C VAL A 218 16.14 -15.58 2.00
N LYS A 219 16.43 -15.24 3.26
CA LYS A 219 17.41 -15.99 4.08
C LYS A 219 16.82 -17.21 4.79
N SER A 220 15.60 -17.11 5.31
CA SER A 220 15.02 -18.07 6.27
C SER A 220 13.56 -18.45 5.98
N SER A 221 13.12 -18.40 4.71
CA SER A 221 11.73 -18.77 4.33
C SER A 221 11.28 -20.12 4.86
N ARG A 222 12.12 -21.16 4.80
CA ARG A 222 11.74 -22.51 5.28
C ARG A 222 11.55 -22.57 6.79
N GLU A 223 12.50 -22.01 7.54
CA GLU A 223 12.42 -21.94 9.02
C GLU A 223 11.18 -21.13 9.45
N LEU A 224 10.88 -20.05 8.72
CA LEU A 224 9.70 -19.24 8.95
C LEU A 224 8.41 -20.00 8.62
N TRP A 225 8.39 -20.79 7.55
CA TRP A 225 7.24 -21.57 7.09
C TRP A 225 6.92 -22.77 7.97
N ASP A 226 7.94 -23.46 8.48
CA ASP A 226 7.79 -24.67 9.29
C ASP A 226 7.37 -24.38 10.74
N SER A 227 7.30 -23.10 11.12
CA SER A 227 6.82 -22.70 12.43
C SER A 227 5.31 -22.92 12.59
N PRO A 228 4.84 -23.20 13.83
CA PRO A 228 3.43 -23.51 14.12
C PRO A 228 2.45 -22.39 13.76
N ASP A 229 2.90 -21.14 13.75
CA ASP A 229 2.08 -19.99 13.35
C ASP A 229 2.25 -19.70 11.85
N LEU A 230 1.24 -20.06 11.05
CA LEU A 230 1.19 -19.82 9.60
C LEU A 230 0.77 -18.38 9.25
N ASP A 231 0.14 -17.66 10.18
CA ASP A 231 -0.38 -16.31 9.93
C ASP A 231 0.78 -15.31 9.81
N LYS A 232 1.91 -15.57 10.48
CA LYS A 232 3.12 -14.73 10.41
C LYS A 232 3.71 -14.64 8.99
N TYR A 233 3.65 -15.71 8.21
CA TYR A 233 4.20 -15.72 6.85
C TYR A 233 3.34 -14.85 5.92
N SER A 234 2.02 -14.98 6.08
CA SER A 234 1.03 -14.16 5.36
C SER A 234 1.20 -12.68 5.73
N TYR A 235 1.34 -12.36 7.02
CA TYR A 235 1.62 -11.00 7.50
C TYR A 235 2.84 -10.38 6.82
N ILE A 236 3.96 -11.12 6.74
CA ILE A 236 5.17 -10.65 6.09
C ILE A 236 4.93 -10.38 4.59
N LEU A 237 4.25 -11.30 3.89
CA LEU A 237 3.93 -11.13 2.48
C LEU A 237 3.00 -9.93 2.23
N ASP A 238 2.02 -9.69 3.09
CA ASP A 238 1.13 -8.53 3.01
C ASP A 238 1.91 -7.21 3.17
N ARG A 239 2.79 -7.13 4.18
CA ARG A 239 3.66 -5.96 4.39
C ARG A 239 4.59 -5.71 3.22
N ILE A 240 5.08 -6.78 2.59
CA ILE A 240 5.88 -6.73 1.35
C ILE A 240 5.03 -6.25 0.18
N ALA A 241 3.82 -6.77 0.01
CA ALA A 241 2.95 -6.41 -1.10
C ALA A 241 2.61 -4.91 -1.12
N ILE A 242 2.31 -4.33 0.05
CA ILE A 242 1.97 -2.90 0.19
C ILE A 242 3.14 -2.00 -0.24
N HIS A 243 4.38 -2.40 0.05
CA HIS A 243 5.56 -1.54 -0.11
C HIS A 243 6.62 -2.11 -1.07
N ILE A 244 6.24 -3.00 -1.99
CA ILE A 244 7.16 -3.69 -2.90
C ILE A 244 7.98 -2.74 -3.79
N ASN A 245 7.41 -1.57 -4.14
CA ASN A 245 8.09 -0.53 -4.92
C ASN A 245 9.31 0.05 -4.18
N ILE A 246 9.29 0.07 -2.84
CA ILE A 246 10.40 0.54 -2.02
C ILE A 246 11.57 -0.43 -2.12
N ILE A 247 11.30 -1.73 -2.07
CA ILE A 247 12.34 -2.78 -2.19
C ILE A 247 12.98 -2.72 -3.58
N GLU A 248 12.17 -2.70 -4.64
CA GLU A 248 12.67 -2.65 -6.03
C GLU A 248 13.58 -1.45 -6.27
N ARG A 249 13.20 -0.27 -5.75
CA ARG A 249 13.99 0.96 -5.93
C ARG A 249 15.26 0.99 -5.09
N ASN A 250 15.18 0.60 -3.82
CA ASN A 250 16.26 0.83 -2.85
C ASN A 250 17.21 -0.37 -2.70
N LYS A 251 16.75 -1.60 -2.99
CA LYS A 251 17.51 -2.86 -2.89
C LYS A 251 17.24 -3.75 -4.12
N PRO A 252 17.69 -3.35 -5.33
CA PRO A 252 17.41 -4.10 -6.56
C PRO A 252 17.97 -5.52 -6.55
N SER A 253 19.12 -5.77 -5.91
CA SER A 253 19.68 -7.12 -5.76
C SER A 253 18.76 -8.04 -4.93
N LEU A 254 18.26 -7.54 -3.80
CA LEU A 254 17.29 -8.26 -2.97
C LEU A 254 16.00 -8.56 -3.76
N PHE A 255 15.52 -7.58 -4.54
CA PHE A 255 14.35 -7.78 -5.38
C PHE A 255 14.58 -8.88 -6.43
N MET A 256 15.78 -8.98 -7.02
CA MET A 256 16.13 -10.09 -7.92
C MET A 256 16.16 -11.43 -7.19
N ASP A 257 16.72 -11.49 -5.98
CA ASP A 257 16.72 -12.72 -5.18
C ASP A 257 15.29 -13.16 -4.85
N MET A 258 14.40 -12.23 -4.50
CA MET A 258 12.98 -12.51 -4.27
C MET A 258 12.26 -13.14 -5.48
N LYS A 259 12.67 -12.81 -6.71
CA LYS A 259 12.08 -13.43 -7.93
C LYS A 259 12.53 -14.88 -8.11
N ARG A 260 13.73 -15.22 -7.64
CA ARG A 260 14.36 -16.53 -7.85
C ARG A 260 14.05 -17.51 -6.73
N GLU A 261 14.12 -17.05 -5.48
CA GLU A 261 14.01 -17.91 -4.31
C GLU A 261 12.58 -18.41 -4.07
N PRO A 262 12.39 -19.61 -3.49
CA PRO A 262 11.08 -20.18 -3.23
C PRO A 262 10.43 -19.58 -1.98
N ILE A 263 10.06 -18.30 -2.06
CA ILE A 263 9.55 -17.52 -0.93
C ILE A 263 8.05 -17.21 -1.01
N LEU A 264 7.39 -17.57 -2.11
CA LEU A 264 5.98 -17.27 -2.36
C LEU A 264 5.08 -18.44 -1.98
N ILE A 265 3.88 -18.14 -1.50
CA ILE A 265 2.86 -19.14 -1.20
C ILE A 265 2.14 -19.51 -2.49
N GLY A 266 2.39 -20.72 -2.98
CA GLY A 266 1.59 -21.34 -4.04
C GLY A 266 0.44 -22.14 -3.45
N ILE A 267 -0.76 -21.96 -4.00
CA ILE A 267 -1.98 -22.68 -3.64
C ILE A 267 -2.25 -23.75 -4.69
N GLU A 268 -2.43 -24.99 -4.26
CA GLU A 268 -2.85 -26.11 -5.09
C GLU A 268 -4.26 -26.54 -4.67
N LYS A 269 -5.25 -26.33 -5.54
CA LYS A 269 -6.65 -26.70 -5.25
C LYS A 269 -6.84 -28.21 -5.43
N LYS A 270 -7.07 -28.93 -4.33
CA LYS A 270 -7.36 -30.38 -4.32
C LYS A 270 -8.79 -30.66 -3.91
N ILE A 271 -9.27 -31.85 -4.30
CA ILE A 271 -10.56 -32.38 -3.84
C ILE A 271 -10.22 -33.58 -2.95
N CYS A 272 -10.51 -33.46 -1.66
CA CYS A 272 -10.33 -34.50 -0.67
C CYS A 272 -11.71 -34.85 -0.10
N ASN A 273 -12.14 -36.12 -0.21
CA ASN A 273 -13.43 -36.59 0.30
C ASN A 273 -14.67 -35.78 -0.20
N GLY A 274 -14.59 -35.19 -1.39
CA GLY A 274 -15.66 -34.36 -1.96
C GLY A 274 -15.61 -32.88 -1.55
N GLU A 275 -14.72 -32.50 -0.62
CA GLU A 275 -14.49 -31.11 -0.22
C GLU A 275 -13.28 -30.51 -0.96
N LYS A 276 -13.40 -29.23 -1.33
CA LYS A 276 -12.29 -28.48 -1.92
C LYS A 276 -11.35 -28.04 -0.81
N VAL A 277 -10.10 -28.50 -0.87
CA VAL A 277 -9.06 -28.18 0.10
C VAL A 277 -7.91 -27.48 -0.62
N ASP A 278 -7.54 -26.31 -0.10
CA ASP A 278 -6.42 -25.52 -0.61
C ASP A 278 -5.13 -25.97 0.09
N GLN A 279 -4.27 -26.66 -0.65
CA GLN A 279 -2.95 -27.05 -0.16
C GLN A 279 -1.94 -25.93 -0.46
N LYS A 280 -1.38 -25.34 0.60
CA LYS A 280 -0.38 -24.27 0.49
C LYS A 280 1.05 -24.86 0.54
N LYS A 281 1.95 -24.36 -0.31
CA LYS A 281 3.38 -24.66 -0.23
C LYS A 281 4.22 -23.49 -0.73
N LEU A 282 5.47 -23.42 -0.27
CA LEU A 282 6.40 -22.43 -0.80
C LEU A 282 6.92 -22.82 -2.19
N ALA A 283 6.93 -21.86 -3.11
CA ALA A 283 7.43 -22.02 -4.47
C ALA A 283 8.04 -20.70 -4.99
N SER A 284 8.80 -20.80 -6.07
CA SER A 284 9.39 -19.64 -6.73
C SER A 284 8.40 -19.02 -7.72
N ALA A 285 8.59 -17.74 -8.08
CA ALA A 285 7.66 -17.03 -8.96
C ALA A 285 7.46 -17.70 -10.34
N LYS A 286 8.48 -18.40 -10.86
CA LYS A 286 8.39 -19.13 -12.14
C LYS A 286 7.45 -20.34 -12.11
N ASP A 287 7.19 -20.89 -10.91
CA ASP A 287 6.42 -22.12 -10.71
C ASP A 287 4.95 -21.83 -10.31
N ILE A 288 4.61 -20.55 -10.13
CA ILE A 288 3.28 -20.09 -9.71
C ILE A 288 2.63 -19.29 -10.84
N PHE A 289 1.32 -19.50 -11.04
CA PHE A 289 0.51 -18.79 -12.01
C PHE A 289 -0.47 -17.82 -11.35
N ILE A 290 -0.74 -16.68 -12.00
CA ILE A 290 -1.89 -15.84 -11.69
C ILE A 290 -3.14 -16.52 -12.27
N ASN A 291 -4.15 -16.77 -11.44
CA ASN A 291 -5.35 -17.49 -11.84
C ASN A 291 -6.38 -16.55 -12.50
N ASP A 292 -6.17 -16.24 -13.77
CA ASP A 292 -7.08 -15.43 -14.58
C ASP A 292 -8.06 -16.25 -15.44
N ASP A 293 -7.94 -17.58 -15.45
CA ASP A 293 -8.86 -18.50 -16.12
C ASP A 293 -9.16 -19.75 -15.26
N GLN A 294 -10.35 -19.77 -14.68
CA GLN A 294 -10.81 -20.88 -13.82
C GLN A 294 -10.98 -22.20 -14.58
N GLY A 295 -11.20 -22.17 -15.90
CA GLY A 295 -11.30 -23.39 -16.72
C GLY A 295 -9.95 -24.07 -16.85
N TYR A 296 -8.91 -23.30 -17.17
CA TYR A 296 -7.54 -23.82 -17.22
C TYR A 296 -7.04 -24.28 -15.85
N GLN A 297 -7.42 -23.58 -14.78
CA GLN A 297 -7.12 -23.99 -13.41
C GLN A 297 -7.68 -25.39 -13.12
N GLN A 298 -8.91 -25.69 -13.55
CA GLN A 298 -9.52 -27.00 -13.36
C GLN A 298 -8.87 -28.10 -14.21
N ILE A 299 -8.43 -27.77 -15.43
CA ILE A 299 -7.78 -28.73 -16.35
C ILE A 299 -6.41 -29.14 -15.82
N PHE A 300 -5.57 -28.18 -15.46
CA PHE A 300 -4.16 -28.44 -15.12
C PHE A 300 -3.88 -28.54 -13.63
N LYS A 301 -4.75 -27.98 -12.78
CA LYS A 301 -4.55 -27.83 -11.33
C LYS A 301 -3.13 -27.32 -10.97
N PRO A 302 -2.66 -26.22 -11.59
CA PRO A 302 -1.33 -25.71 -11.33
C PRO A 302 -1.26 -25.07 -9.93
N LEU A 303 -0.04 -24.73 -9.49
CA LEU A 303 0.13 -23.81 -8.38
C LEU A 303 -0.31 -22.41 -8.78
N ILE A 304 -1.24 -21.85 -8.03
CA ILE A 304 -1.75 -20.50 -8.26
C ILE A 304 -1.36 -19.54 -7.13
N ALA A 305 -1.28 -18.27 -7.46
CA ALA A 305 -1.16 -17.19 -6.48
C ALA A 305 -2.43 -17.09 -5.62
N PRO A 306 -2.36 -16.53 -4.40
CA PRO A 306 -3.54 -16.16 -3.63
C PRO A 306 -4.45 -15.22 -4.43
N GLU A 307 -5.75 -15.49 -4.44
CA GLU A 307 -6.78 -14.82 -5.27
C GLU A 307 -7.23 -13.46 -4.70
N THR A 308 -6.31 -12.68 -4.11
CA THR A 308 -6.57 -11.31 -3.65
C THR A 308 -5.85 -10.30 -4.53
N ASP A 309 -6.48 -9.15 -4.79
CA ASP A 309 -5.94 -8.13 -5.71
C ASP A 309 -4.51 -7.67 -5.31
N LEU A 310 -4.25 -7.58 -4.00
CA LEU A 310 -2.95 -7.18 -3.46
C LEU A 310 -1.87 -8.25 -3.75
N MET A 311 -2.20 -9.54 -3.55
CA MET A 311 -1.29 -10.64 -3.81
C MET A 311 -1.04 -10.82 -5.30
N GLU A 312 -2.07 -10.75 -6.15
CA GLU A 312 -1.89 -10.84 -7.60
C GLU A 312 -0.94 -9.77 -8.14
N LYS A 313 -1.07 -8.53 -7.66
CA LYS A 313 -0.15 -7.43 -8.00
C LYS A 313 1.29 -7.74 -7.57
N LEU A 314 1.50 -8.22 -6.35
CA LEU A 314 2.82 -8.62 -5.87
C LEU A 314 3.42 -9.74 -6.72
N TYR A 315 2.66 -10.81 -6.95
CA TYR A 315 3.11 -12.01 -7.66
C TYR A 315 3.42 -11.69 -9.12
N LYS A 316 2.58 -10.89 -9.79
CA LYS A 316 2.84 -10.38 -11.14
C LYS A 316 4.12 -9.56 -11.19
N LYS A 317 4.38 -8.71 -10.18
CA LYS A 317 5.59 -7.87 -10.10
C LYS A 317 6.87 -8.69 -9.86
N LEU A 318 6.74 -9.81 -9.14
CA LEU A 318 7.81 -10.78 -8.94
C LEU A 318 8.02 -11.73 -10.13
N GLY A 319 7.14 -11.69 -11.13
CA GLY A 319 7.31 -12.40 -12.40
C GLY A 319 6.45 -13.66 -12.57
N CYS A 320 5.42 -13.86 -11.73
CA CYS A 320 4.44 -14.92 -11.96
C CYS A 320 3.67 -14.65 -13.27
N ARG A 321 3.47 -15.69 -14.07
CA ARG A 321 2.83 -15.60 -15.39
C ARG A 321 1.31 -15.72 -15.26
N SER A 322 0.57 -15.09 -16.17
CA SER A 322 -0.86 -15.38 -16.35
C SER A 322 -1.05 -16.85 -16.75
N LEU A 323 -2.05 -17.51 -16.17
CA LEU A 323 -2.40 -18.86 -16.55
C LEU A 323 -2.96 -18.90 -17.97
N SER A 324 -3.86 -17.98 -18.31
CA SER A 324 -4.49 -17.90 -19.63
C SER A 324 -3.49 -17.64 -20.76
N GLU A 325 -2.50 -16.78 -20.54
CA GLU A 325 -1.44 -16.49 -21.50
C GLU A 325 -0.41 -17.63 -21.62
N SER A 326 -0.31 -18.49 -20.61
CA SER A 326 0.65 -19.60 -20.58
C SER A 326 0.13 -20.89 -21.19
N VAL A 327 -1.18 -21.02 -21.37
CA VAL A 327 -1.81 -22.20 -21.97
C VAL A 327 -1.88 -22.03 -23.49
N GLN A 328 -1.23 -22.93 -24.21
CA GLN A 328 -1.46 -23.08 -25.64
C GLN A 328 -2.73 -23.89 -25.86
N TYR A 329 -3.60 -23.39 -26.73
CA TYR A 329 -4.92 -23.96 -26.93
C TYR A 329 -5.21 -24.09 -28.43
N THR A 330 -5.54 -25.32 -28.85
CA THR A 330 -5.88 -25.64 -30.24
C THR A 330 -7.10 -26.55 -30.30
N VAL A 331 -7.82 -26.50 -31.42
CA VAL A 331 -9.03 -27.30 -31.66
C VAL A 331 -8.91 -28.01 -33.00
N ILE A 332 -9.24 -29.30 -33.00
CA ILE A 332 -9.06 -30.17 -34.16
C ILE A 332 -10.40 -30.89 -34.43
N PRO A 333 -11.13 -30.54 -35.50
CA PRO A 333 -12.30 -31.28 -35.92
C PRO A 333 -11.88 -32.65 -36.46
N LYS A 334 -12.56 -33.71 -36.01
CA LYS A 334 -12.29 -35.09 -36.44
C LYS A 334 -13.54 -35.72 -37.03
N GLY A 335 -13.33 -36.56 -38.04
CA GLY A 335 -14.38 -37.36 -38.66
C GLY A 335 -14.85 -36.83 -40.00
N ILE A 336 -16.01 -37.31 -40.44
CA ILE A 336 -16.53 -37.03 -41.79
C ILE A 336 -17.25 -35.68 -41.81
N ILE A 337 -16.75 -34.75 -42.63
CA ILE A 337 -17.36 -33.44 -42.84
C ILE A 337 -18.66 -33.59 -43.62
N LYS A 338 -19.80 -33.22 -43.01
CA LYS A 338 -21.13 -33.33 -43.63
C LYS A 338 -21.88 -32.00 -43.59
N LYS A 339 -22.85 -31.86 -44.50
CA LYS A 339 -23.87 -30.80 -44.46
C LYS A 339 -25.20 -31.45 -44.09
N THR A 340 -25.80 -31.01 -42.99
CA THR A 340 -27.08 -31.54 -42.49
C THR A 340 -28.12 -30.44 -42.36
N GLU A 341 -29.38 -30.81 -42.15
CA GLU A 341 -30.46 -29.85 -41.91
C GLU A 341 -30.13 -28.90 -40.74
N ASN A 342 -29.55 -29.41 -39.65
CA ASN A 342 -29.15 -28.60 -38.50
C ASN A 342 -28.08 -27.54 -38.88
N THR A 343 -27.04 -27.94 -39.62
CA THR A 343 -26.02 -26.98 -40.09
C THR A 343 -26.61 -25.88 -40.98
N MET A 344 -27.65 -26.21 -41.78
CA MET A 344 -28.34 -25.24 -42.62
C MET A 344 -29.20 -24.28 -41.79
N LYS A 345 -29.89 -24.78 -40.75
CA LYS A 345 -30.66 -23.96 -39.81
C LYS A 345 -29.76 -22.95 -39.08
N ILE A 346 -28.63 -23.40 -38.52
CA ILE A 346 -27.67 -22.52 -37.84
C ILE A 346 -27.11 -21.49 -38.81
N ARG A 347 -26.68 -21.89 -40.02
CA ARG A 347 -26.19 -20.94 -41.03
C ARG A 347 -27.23 -19.88 -41.40
N LYS A 348 -28.50 -20.28 -41.58
CA LYS A 348 -29.59 -19.36 -41.87
C LYS A 348 -29.77 -18.35 -40.72
N ALA A 349 -29.79 -18.82 -39.48
CA ALA A 349 -29.90 -17.98 -38.30
C ALA A 349 -28.74 -16.97 -38.18
N LEU A 350 -27.50 -17.39 -38.45
CA LEU A 350 -26.33 -16.50 -38.46
C LEU A 350 -26.48 -15.38 -39.51
N ILE A 351 -26.89 -15.72 -40.73
CA ILE A 351 -27.07 -14.74 -41.82
C ILE A 351 -28.22 -13.76 -41.56
N GLU A 352 -29.31 -14.26 -41.00
CA GLU A 352 -30.51 -13.47 -40.68
C GLU A 352 -30.25 -12.49 -39.53
N LYS A 353 -29.48 -12.91 -38.53
CA LYS A 353 -29.29 -12.17 -37.28
C LYS A 353 -27.96 -11.43 -37.18
N ALA A 354 -27.04 -11.61 -38.13
CA ALA A 354 -25.76 -10.90 -38.12
C ALA A 354 -25.94 -9.38 -37.95
N GLY A 355 -26.79 -8.75 -38.76
CA GLY A 355 -27.02 -7.30 -38.65
C GLY A 355 -27.57 -6.86 -37.30
N LEU A 356 -28.37 -7.70 -36.64
CA LEU A 356 -28.92 -7.44 -35.31
C LEU A 356 -27.84 -7.54 -34.23
N PHE A 357 -26.96 -8.52 -34.34
CA PHE A 357 -25.85 -8.69 -33.41
C PHE A 357 -24.89 -7.49 -33.44
N TYR A 358 -24.56 -6.97 -34.63
CA TYR A 358 -23.62 -5.85 -34.78
C TYR A 358 -24.24 -4.45 -34.55
N HIS A 359 -25.56 -4.34 -34.32
CA HIS A 359 -26.27 -3.05 -34.27
C HIS A 359 -25.70 -2.07 -33.22
N ASP A 360 -25.42 -2.55 -32.01
CA ASP A 360 -24.93 -1.74 -30.89
C ASP A 360 -23.46 -2.04 -30.53
N ILE A 361 -22.73 -2.71 -31.44
CA ILE A 361 -21.33 -3.06 -31.23
C ILE A 361 -20.43 -1.98 -31.85
N SER A 362 -19.60 -1.36 -31.02
CA SER A 362 -18.60 -0.41 -31.49
C SER A 362 -17.59 -1.06 -32.46
N LYS A 363 -17.39 -0.45 -33.63
CA LYS A 363 -16.44 -0.90 -34.65
C LYS A 363 -15.00 -1.00 -34.14
N SER A 364 -14.64 -0.29 -33.07
CA SER A 364 -13.29 -0.35 -32.49
C SER A 364 -13.01 -1.67 -31.77
N LYS A 365 -14.04 -2.39 -31.33
CA LYS A 365 -13.96 -3.65 -30.57
C LYS A 365 -13.91 -4.90 -31.43
N ILE A 366 -14.30 -4.79 -32.71
CA ILE A 366 -14.43 -5.93 -33.63
C ILE A 366 -13.17 -6.12 -34.49
N LEU A 367 -12.78 -7.37 -34.67
CA LEU A 367 -11.80 -7.87 -35.64
C LEU A 367 -12.46 -8.19 -36.98
N ARG A 368 -13.70 -8.70 -36.94
CA ARG A 368 -14.43 -9.20 -38.11
C ARG A 368 -15.85 -8.66 -38.12
N ASP A 369 -16.28 -8.20 -39.28
CA ASP A 369 -17.55 -7.51 -39.49
C ASP A 369 -18.72 -8.47 -39.75
N ASP A 370 -19.90 -7.89 -39.95
CA ASP A 370 -21.13 -8.64 -40.19
C ASP A 370 -21.08 -9.46 -41.49
N GLU A 371 -20.32 -9.00 -42.47
CA GLU A 371 -20.13 -9.70 -43.74
C GLU A 371 -19.29 -10.96 -43.57
N TRP A 372 -18.25 -10.93 -42.73
CA TRP A 372 -17.52 -12.15 -42.35
C TRP A 372 -18.46 -13.19 -41.72
N LEU A 373 -19.33 -12.76 -40.78
CA LEU A 373 -20.25 -13.67 -40.09
C LEU A 373 -21.27 -14.29 -41.05
N LYS A 374 -21.79 -13.52 -42.01
CA LYS A 374 -22.69 -14.02 -43.07
C LYS A 374 -22.02 -15.04 -43.99
N ASN A 375 -20.72 -14.87 -44.23
CA ASN A 375 -19.95 -15.75 -45.10
C ASN A 375 -19.49 -17.04 -44.41
N LEU A 376 -19.45 -17.08 -43.07
CA LEU A 376 -19.05 -18.23 -42.25
C LEU A 376 -19.79 -19.53 -42.62
N LYS A 377 -19.07 -20.52 -43.16
CA LYS A 377 -19.65 -21.83 -43.53
C LYS A 377 -19.92 -22.65 -42.26
N VAL A 378 -20.98 -23.45 -42.24
CA VAL A 378 -21.28 -24.35 -41.12
C VAL A 378 -21.20 -25.80 -41.60
N ARG A 379 -20.50 -26.66 -40.86
CA ARG A 379 -20.28 -28.08 -41.19
C ARG A 379 -20.41 -28.96 -39.96
N LEU A 380 -20.96 -30.16 -40.15
CA LEU A 380 -21.04 -31.18 -39.12
C LEU A 380 -19.76 -32.03 -39.15
N VAL A 381 -19.22 -32.37 -37.98
CA VAL A 381 -18.14 -33.33 -37.76
C VAL A 381 -18.51 -34.31 -36.65
N ASP A 382 -17.82 -35.44 -36.58
CA ASP A 382 -18.14 -36.51 -35.63
C ASP A 382 -17.78 -36.11 -34.19
N ARG A 383 -16.62 -35.47 -34.00
CA ARG A 383 -16.19 -34.89 -32.71
C ARG A 383 -15.19 -33.75 -32.91
N ILE A 384 -14.94 -32.98 -31.85
CA ILE A 384 -13.92 -31.92 -31.82
C ILE A 384 -12.97 -32.22 -30.66
N GLU A 385 -11.68 -32.33 -30.98
CA GLU A 385 -10.61 -32.52 -29.99
C GLU A 385 -10.04 -31.15 -29.62
N ALA A 386 -10.27 -30.70 -28.38
CA ALA A 386 -9.64 -29.52 -27.81
C ALA A 386 -8.34 -29.94 -27.09
N VAL A 387 -7.22 -29.42 -27.56
CA VAL A 387 -5.88 -29.72 -27.03
C VAL A 387 -5.37 -28.50 -26.27
N TYR A 388 -5.13 -28.68 -24.98
CA TYR A 388 -4.58 -27.69 -24.07
C TYR A 388 -3.15 -28.11 -23.69
N GLU A 389 -2.18 -27.22 -23.78
CA GLU A 389 -0.80 -27.48 -23.40
C GLU A 389 -0.28 -26.42 -22.43
N LEU A 390 0.28 -26.87 -21.30
CA LEU A 390 0.91 -26.01 -20.29
C LEU A 390 2.22 -26.65 -19.81
N ASN A 391 3.36 -25.97 -20.02
CA ASN A 391 4.69 -26.46 -19.60
C ASN A 391 4.94 -27.95 -19.97
N ASN A 392 4.66 -28.32 -21.23
CA ASN A 392 4.76 -29.70 -21.76
C ASN A 392 3.75 -30.72 -21.19
N ASN A 393 2.79 -30.30 -20.37
CA ASN A 393 1.62 -31.12 -20.01
C ASN A 393 0.52 -30.90 -21.05
N VAL A 394 0.20 -31.94 -21.81
CA VAL A 394 -0.87 -31.91 -22.82
C VAL A 394 -2.12 -32.58 -22.28
N GLN A 395 -3.23 -31.86 -22.31
CA GLN A 395 -4.55 -32.34 -21.93
C GLN A 395 -5.48 -32.28 -23.14
N ILE A 396 -6.14 -33.39 -23.46
CA ILE A 396 -7.07 -33.48 -24.59
C ILE A 396 -8.49 -33.64 -24.03
N ARG A 397 -9.42 -32.82 -24.51
CA ARG A 397 -10.84 -32.87 -24.17
C ARG A 397 -11.69 -33.03 -25.43
N ASN A 398 -12.82 -33.74 -25.29
CA ASN A 398 -13.76 -34.04 -26.38
C ASN A 398 -15.18 -33.52 -26.08
N ASP A 399 -15.32 -32.67 -25.08
CA ASP A 399 -16.56 -32.05 -24.63
C ASP A 399 -16.94 -30.80 -25.43
N THR A 400 -15.98 -30.21 -26.14
CA THR A 400 -16.22 -29.10 -27.07
C THR A 400 -17.16 -29.53 -28.20
N THR A 401 -18.24 -28.79 -28.38
CA THR A 401 -19.28 -29.10 -29.37
C THR A 401 -19.24 -28.22 -30.62
N ALA A 402 -18.50 -27.11 -30.59
CA ALA A 402 -18.29 -26.24 -31.75
C ALA A 402 -16.85 -25.71 -31.83
N CYS A 403 -16.36 -25.42 -33.03
CA CYS A 403 -15.12 -24.68 -33.22
C CYS A 403 -15.12 -23.92 -34.55
N VAL A 404 -14.33 -22.85 -34.65
CA VAL A 404 -14.19 -22.05 -35.87
C VAL A 404 -12.75 -22.12 -36.37
N ILE A 405 -12.56 -22.56 -37.62
CA ILE A 405 -11.23 -22.73 -38.23
C ILE A 405 -11.26 -22.22 -39.66
N GLU A 406 -10.14 -21.63 -40.11
CA GLU A 406 -9.93 -21.30 -41.52
C GLU A 406 -9.59 -22.57 -42.31
N SER A 407 -10.44 -22.92 -43.27
CA SER A 407 -10.24 -24.09 -44.12
C SER A 407 -9.60 -23.65 -45.43
N ASN A 408 -8.38 -24.14 -45.69
CA ASN A 408 -7.68 -23.93 -46.95
C ASN A 408 -8.46 -24.55 -48.13
N GLU A 409 -8.97 -25.77 -47.95
CA GLU A 409 -9.75 -26.50 -48.97
C GLU A 409 -11.01 -25.75 -49.40
N LEU A 410 -11.71 -25.11 -48.45
CA LEU A 410 -12.93 -24.37 -48.72
C LEU A 410 -12.69 -22.87 -48.93
N SER A 411 -11.43 -22.43 -48.87
CA SER A 411 -10.98 -21.04 -48.93
C SER A 411 -11.88 -20.10 -48.12
N SER A 412 -12.23 -20.52 -46.90
CA SER A 412 -13.25 -19.84 -46.09
C SER A 412 -13.17 -20.27 -44.63
N TRP A 413 -13.67 -19.42 -43.74
CA TRP A 413 -13.88 -19.75 -42.34
C TRP A 413 -15.05 -20.71 -42.18
N VAL A 414 -14.85 -21.76 -41.39
CA VAL A 414 -15.82 -22.82 -41.15
C VAL A 414 -16.08 -22.97 -39.66
N LEU A 415 -17.33 -22.84 -39.27
CA LEU A 415 -17.87 -23.31 -38.00
C LEU A 415 -18.14 -24.81 -38.12
N TYR A 416 -17.34 -25.61 -37.42
CA TYR A 416 -17.57 -27.04 -37.22
C TYR A 416 -18.43 -27.24 -35.98
N ILE A 417 -19.44 -28.11 -36.07
CA ILE A 417 -20.31 -28.48 -34.96
C ILE A 417 -20.44 -30.00 -34.86
N THR A 418 -20.67 -30.51 -33.65
CA THR A 418 -21.03 -31.91 -33.39
C THR A 418 -22.53 -32.16 -33.62
N PRO A 419 -23.02 -33.43 -33.58
CA PRO A 419 -24.43 -33.74 -33.81
C PRO A 419 -25.41 -33.02 -32.87
N ASP A 420 -25.02 -32.81 -31.62
CA ASP A 420 -25.79 -32.10 -30.60
C ASP A 420 -24.96 -30.93 -30.03
N PRO A 421 -24.96 -29.77 -30.71
CA PRO A 421 -24.09 -28.67 -30.32
C PRO A 421 -24.67 -27.81 -29.21
N ASP A 422 -23.82 -27.38 -28.28
CA ASP A 422 -24.15 -26.34 -27.31
C ASP A 422 -24.13 -24.97 -28.00
N ASN A 423 -25.22 -24.22 -27.89
CA ASN A 423 -25.33 -22.88 -28.45
C ASN A 423 -24.35 -21.89 -27.80
N LEU A 424 -23.98 -22.11 -26.54
CA LEU A 424 -22.99 -21.30 -25.85
C LEU A 424 -21.59 -21.54 -26.40
N ASP A 425 -21.22 -22.79 -26.72
CA ASP A 425 -19.98 -23.10 -27.43
C ASP A 425 -19.95 -22.41 -28.80
N ILE A 426 -21.01 -22.55 -29.60
CA ILE A 426 -21.12 -21.87 -30.90
C ILE A 426 -20.85 -20.37 -30.73
N SER A 427 -21.50 -19.76 -29.74
CA SER A 427 -21.37 -18.33 -29.44
C SER A 427 -19.95 -17.97 -29.02
N GLN A 428 -19.34 -18.75 -28.13
CA GLN A 428 -17.98 -18.53 -27.64
C GLN A 428 -16.96 -18.56 -28.78
N TYR A 429 -16.97 -19.59 -29.62
CA TYR A 429 -15.99 -19.73 -30.70
C TYR A 429 -16.21 -18.71 -31.81
N ILE A 430 -17.45 -18.34 -32.14
CA ILE A 430 -17.69 -17.25 -33.08
C ILE A 430 -17.17 -15.92 -32.52
N CYS A 431 -17.51 -15.58 -31.28
CA CYS A 431 -17.10 -14.32 -30.66
C CYS A 431 -15.57 -14.21 -30.49
N LYS A 432 -14.86 -15.32 -30.24
CA LYS A 432 -13.38 -15.38 -30.25
C LYS A 432 -12.76 -14.86 -31.55
N HIS A 433 -13.46 -14.99 -32.68
CA HIS A 433 -13.00 -14.46 -33.97
C HIS A 433 -13.62 -13.10 -34.33
N ILE A 434 -14.71 -12.69 -33.66
CA ILE A 434 -15.33 -11.38 -33.90
C ILE A 434 -14.65 -10.27 -33.07
N PHE A 435 -14.28 -10.50 -31.81
CA PHE A 435 -13.79 -9.45 -30.91
C PHE A 435 -12.29 -9.52 -30.66
N LYS A 436 -11.68 -8.36 -30.37
CA LYS A 436 -10.26 -8.27 -29.96
C LYS A 436 -9.99 -8.90 -28.59
N SER A 437 -10.93 -8.76 -27.66
CA SER A 437 -10.86 -9.32 -26.31
C SER A 437 -12.29 -9.62 -25.84
N PRO A 438 -12.87 -10.76 -26.25
CA PRO A 438 -14.23 -11.12 -25.88
C PRO A 438 -14.30 -11.55 -24.40
N LYS A 439 -15.34 -11.11 -23.69
CA LYS A 439 -15.67 -11.55 -22.33
C LYS A 439 -16.96 -12.37 -22.35
N PHE A 440 -17.32 -12.93 -21.19
CA PHE A 440 -18.54 -13.72 -21.03
C PHE A 440 -19.80 -12.97 -21.48
N LYS A 441 -19.88 -11.65 -21.23
CA LYS A 441 -20.99 -10.80 -21.65
C LYS A 441 -21.24 -10.87 -23.17
N GLU A 442 -20.18 -10.81 -23.97
CA GLU A 442 -20.28 -10.89 -25.43
C GLU A 442 -20.77 -12.27 -25.88
N TYR A 443 -20.29 -13.36 -25.25
CA TYR A 443 -20.75 -14.73 -25.52
C TYR A 443 -22.24 -14.89 -25.22
N SER A 444 -22.67 -14.45 -24.03
CA SER A 444 -24.08 -14.53 -23.61
C SER A 444 -25.00 -13.67 -24.49
N TYR A 445 -24.55 -12.47 -24.88
CA TYR A 445 -25.30 -11.60 -25.77
C TYR A 445 -25.47 -12.21 -27.16
N PHE A 446 -24.40 -12.74 -27.76
CA PHE A 446 -24.48 -13.44 -29.05
C PHE A 446 -25.42 -14.64 -28.96
N ASN A 447 -25.28 -15.46 -27.91
CA ASN A 447 -26.13 -16.62 -27.66
C ASN A 447 -27.61 -16.21 -27.59
N MET A 448 -27.93 -15.17 -26.82
CA MET A 448 -29.29 -14.64 -26.69
C MET A 448 -29.87 -14.24 -28.05
N ILE A 449 -29.12 -13.49 -28.86
CA ILE A 449 -29.56 -13.12 -30.21
C ILE A 449 -29.75 -14.38 -31.08
N LEU A 450 -28.81 -15.32 -31.06
CA LEU A 450 -28.82 -16.52 -31.88
C LEU A 450 -30.03 -17.43 -31.60
N ILE A 451 -30.41 -17.61 -30.33
CA ILE A 451 -31.52 -18.50 -29.94
C ILE A 451 -32.90 -17.80 -29.93
N THR A 452 -32.97 -16.48 -29.71
CA THR A 452 -34.25 -15.76 -29.58
C THR A 452 -34.92 -15.54 -30.94
N SER A 453 -36.24 -15.73 -31.06
CA SER A 453 -36.95 -15.46 -32.31
C SER A 453 -36.95 -13.97 -32.69
N LEU A 454 -37.07 -13.66 -33.98
CA LEU A 454 -37.11 -12.27 -34.45
C LEU A 454 -38.28 -11.46 -33.86
N SER A 455 -39.46 -12.07 -33.73
CA SER A 455 -40.64 -11.42 -33.13
C SER A 455 -40.43 -11.07 -31.66
N THR A 456 -39.71 -11.92 -30.91
CA THR A 456 -39.35 -11.62 -29.52
C THR A 456 -38.28 -10.53 -29.42
N LEU A 457 -37.32 -10.48 -30.35
CA LEU A 457 -36.34 -9.39 -30.42
C LEU A 457 -37.01 -8.05 -30.75
N GLU A 458 -37.94 -8.03 -31.70
CA GLU A 458 -38.71 -6.84 -32.06
C GLU A 458 -39.55 -6.32 -30.89
N ARG A 459 -40.26 -7.19 -30.18
CA ARG A 459 -40.98 -6.85 -28.93
C ARG A 459 -40.07 -6.28 -27.84
N LYS A 460 -38.79 -6.66 -27.84
CA LYS A 460 -37.77 -6.17 -26.89
C LYS A 460 -37.10 -4.86 -27.36
N GLY A 461 -37.57 -4.26 -28.45
CA GLY A 461 -37.10 -2.97 -28.96
C GLY A 461 -35.92 -3.04 -29.92
N TYR A 462 -35.54 -4.23 -30.42
CA TYR A 462 -34.50 -4.33 -31.44
C TYR A 462 -35.04 -3.86 -32.79
N PRO A 463 -34.27 -3.08 -33.59
CA PRO A 463 -34.72 -2.55 -34.87
C PRO A 463 -34.66 -3.60 -36.00
N VAL A 464 -35.37 -4.72 -35.80
CA VAL A 464 -35.45 -5.87 -36.71
C VAL A 464 -35.87 -5.42 -38.10
N ASP A 465 -36.96 -4.65 -38.18
CA ASP A 465 -37.53 -4.17 -39.43
C ASP A 465 -36.61 -3.23 -40.22
N ARG A 466 -35.93 -2.31 -39.52
CA ARG A 466 -35.00 -1.35 -40.15
C ARG A 466 -33.75 -2.04 -40.69
N ILE A 467 -33.21 -2.99 -39.94
CA ILE A 467 -31.98 -3.70 -40.31
C ILE A 467 -32.25 -4.69 -41.44
N LEU A 468 -33.37 -5.42 -41.41
CA LEU A 468 -33.72 -6.38 -42.45
C LEU A 468 -34.21 -5.72 -43.75
N LYS A 469 -34.96 -4.60 -43.69
CA LYS A 469 -35.45 -3.87 -44.89
C LYS A 469 -34.35 -3.13 -45.67
N SER A 470 -33.19 -2.87 -45.07
CA SER A 470 -32.02 -2.32 -45.77
C SER A 470 -31.49 -3.21 -46.90
N ARG A 471 -31.95 -4.48 -46.99
CA ARG A 471 -31.63 -5.41 -48.08
C ARG A 471 -32.39 -5.16 -49.40
N SER A 472 -33.49 -4.41 -49.43
CA SER A 472 -34.34 -4.31 -50.63
C SER A 472 -34.12 -3.06 -51.50
N GLN A 473 -33.18 -2.17 -51.14
CA GLN A 473 -32.94 -0.89 -51.85
C GLN A 473 -31.50 -0.72 -52.35
N ASN A 474 -30.85 -1.80 -52.79
CA ASN A 474 -29.49 -1.75 -53.37
C ASN A 474 -29.47 -1.87 -54.90
N VAL A 475 -30.39 -1.19 -55.59
CA VAL A 475 -30.25 -0.87 -57.02
C VAL A 475 -30.66 0.59 -57.20
N VAL A 476 -29.80 1.39 -57.85
CA VAL A 476 -29.95 2.84 -58.12
C VAL A 476 -29.41 3.79 -57.03
N LYS A 477 -28.07 3.87 -56.91
CA LYS A 477 -27.25 5.10 -57.06
C LYS A 477 -25.80 4.90 -56.57
N GLN A 478 -24.95 4.38 -57.45
CA GLN A 478 -23.55 4.79 -57.61
C GLN A 478 -23.60 5.99 -58.58
N TYR A 479 -22.96 7.16 -58.44
CA TYR A 479 -21.68 7.56 -57.87
C TYR A 479 -21.77 9.00 -57.35
N SER A 480 -21.10 9.29 -56.23
CA SER A 480 -20.24 10.47 -56.04
C SER A 480 -19.49 10.30 -54.72
N GLN A 481 -18.24 9.85 -54.81
CA GLN A 481 -17.29 9.97 -53.71
C GLN A 481 -16.94 11.45 -53.53
N LYS A 482 -17.19 11.98 -52.33
CA LYS A 482 -16.29 12.95 -51.70
C LYS A 482 -15.94 12.42 -50.31
N PRO A 483 -14.67 12.51 -49.89
CA PRO A 483 -14.26 12.05 -48.59
C PRO A 483 -14.96 12.89 -47.52
N THR A 484 -15.69 12.26 -46.60
CA THR A 484 -15.97 12.94 -45.32
C THR A 484 -14.67 12.97 -44.54
N VAL A 485 -13.91 14.02 -44.82
CA VAL A 485 -13.03 14.69 -43.85
C VAL A 485 -13.69 14.55 -42.49
N LYS A 486 -12.94 14.08 -41.48
CA LYS A 486 -13.32 14.19 -40.08
C LYS A 486 -13.75 15.64 -39.86
N SER A 487 -15.05 15.90 -39.82
CA SER A 487 -15.52 17.18 -39.33
C SER A 487 -15.00 17.27 -37.90
N PRO A 488 -14.41 18.41 -37.50
CA PRO A 488 -14.25 18.67 -36.09
C PRO A 488 -15.62 18.42 -35.46
N VAL A 489 -15.69 17.64 -34.38
CA VAL A 489 -16.87 17.70 -33.53
C VAL A 489 -16.94 19.16 -33.11
N ALA A 490 -17.82 19.92 -33.74
CA ALA A 490 -18.14 21.24 -33.28
C ALA A 490 -18.73 21.02 -31.89
N VAL A 491 -17.96 21.35 -30.85
CA VAL A 491 -18.49 21.53 -29.50
C VAL A 491 -19.44 22.72 -29.60
N ASN A 492 -20.65 22.44 -30.05
CA ASN A 492 -21.72 23.42 -30.06
C ASN A 492 -22.21 23.58 -28.61
N SER A 493 -22.69 24.77 -28.26
CA SER A 493 -23.28 25.04 -26.94
C SER A 493 -24.35 24.01 -26.56
N GLN A 494 -25.01 23.41 -27.55
CA GLN A 494 -26.04 22.39 -27.40
C GLN A 494 -25.53 21.07 -26.78
N PHE A 495 -24.35 20.58 -27.13
CA PHE A 495 -23.80 19.35 -26.54
C PHE A 495 -23.51 19.52 -25.05
N THR A 496 -22.86 20.63 -24.69
CA THR A 496 -22.60 21.00 -23.30
C THR A 496 -23.91 21.25 -22.52
N GLN A 497 -24.92 21.83 -23.17
CA GLN A 497 -26.22 22.06 -22.56
C GLN A 497 -27.01 20.76 -22.34
N ASN A 498 -26.95 19.81 -23.28
CA ASN A 498 -27.56 18.50 -23.14
C ASN A 498 -26.89 17.68 -22.01
N LEU A 499 -25.55 17.70 -21.92
CA LEU A 499 -24.83 17.07 -20.82
C LEU A 499 -25.23 17.68 -19.47
N ARG A 500 -25.23 19.02 -19.35
CA ARG A 500 -25.68 19.71 -18.12
C ARG A 500 -27.13 19.38 -17.74
N ASN A 501 -28.03 19.25 -18.72
CA ASN A 501 -29.41 18.85 -18.47
C ASN A 501 -29.48 17.40 -17.97
N SER A 502 -28.67 16.49 -18.54
CA SER A 502 -28.58 15.10 -18.09
C SER A 502 -28.08 15.00 -16.64
N LEU A 503 -27.03 15.75 -16.29
CA LEU A 503 -26.48 15.77 -14.92
C LEU A 503 -27.52 16.28 -13.90
N ARG A 504 -28.24 17.37 -14.24
CA ARG A 504 -29.31 17.92 -13.40
C ARG A 504 -30.48 16.95 -13.25
N ASN A 505 -30.89 16.29 -14.33
CA ASN A 505 -31.98 15.32 -14.28
C ASN A 505 -31.61 14.12 -13.41
N ALA A 506 -30.37 13.63 -13.48
CA ALA A 506 -29.90 12.56 -12.60
C ALA A 506 -29.90 12.98 -11.11
N ILE A 507 -29.52 14.22 -10.77
CA ILE A 507 -29.61 14.75 -9.39
C ILE A 507 -31.07 14.79 -8.90
N LYS A 508 -32.02 15.20 -9.76
CA LYS A 508 -33.46 15.25 -9.42
C LYS A 508 -34.07 13.89 -9.13
N THR A 509 -33.41 12.82 -9.51
CA THR A 509 -33.89 11.46 -9.23
C THR A 509 -33.36 10.89 -7.92
N CYS A 510 -32.51 11.63 -7.20
CA CYS A 510 -32.10 11.24 -5.86
C CYS A 510 -33.26 11.38 -4.87
N HIS A 511 -33.37 10.46 -3.91
CA HIS A 511 -34.47 10.42 -2.95
C HIS A 511 -34.03 9.89 -1.59
N SER A 512 -34.92 10.03 -0.59
CA SER A 512 -34.78 9.38 0.72
C SER A 512 -34.88 7.86 0.59
N ASN A 513 -34.23 7.18 1.53
CA ASN A 513 -34.19 5.72 1.61
C ASN A 513 -35.43 5.11 2.33
N LEU A 514 -36.34 5.91 2.88
CA LEU A 514 -37.52 5.46 3.67
C LEU A 514 -38.68 4.83 2.85
N GLY A 515 -38.48 4.53 1.56
CA GLY A 515 -39.52 3.99 0.67
C GLY A 515 -39.36 2.53 0.21
N SER A 516 -38.24 1.86 0.51
CA SER A 516 -38.01 0.46 0.11
C SER A 516 -38.56 -0.50 1.17
N THR A 517 -39.83 -0.83 1.07
CA THR A 517 -40.46 -1.86 1.88
C THR A 517 -39.76 -3.20 1.67
N ILE A 518 -39.47 -3.86 2.78
CA ILE A 518 -38.87 -5.18 2.91
C ILE A 518 -39.73 -6.20 2.15
N ASP A 519 -39.25 -6.68 1.01
CA ASP A 519 -39.72 -7.92 0.40
C ASP A 519 -38.63 -8.97 0.64
N SER A 520 -38.85 -9.78 1.67
CA SER A 520 -37.95 -10.80 2.21
C SER A 520 -37.86 -12.05 1.31
N GLN A 521 -37.82 -11.88 -0.02
CA GLN A 521 -37.69 -12.98 -0.98
C GLN A 521 -36.97 -12.67 -2.31
N ALA A 522 -36.31 -11.52 -2.45
CA ALA A 522 -35.40 -11.28 -3.58
C ALA A 522 -33.94 -11.44 -3.13
N CYS A 523 -33.41 -12.65 -3.29
CA CYS A 523 -31.98 -12.92 -3.19
C CYS A 523 -31.28 -12.25 -4.39
N THR A 524 -30.87 -11.00 -4.26
CA THR A 524 -30.08 -10.33 -5.29
C THR A 524 -28.68 -10.93 -5.27
N MET A 525 -28.32 -11.60 -6.35
CA MET A 525 -26.97 -12.11 -6.57
C MET A 525 -25.96 -10.97 -6.42
N VAL A 526 -25.11 -11.07 -5.39
CA VAL A 526 -23.92 -10.24 -5.25
C VAL A 526 -22.94 -10.69 -6.33
N VAL A 527 -22.90 -9.92 -7.42
CA VAL A 527 -21.78 -9.98 -8.37
C VAL A 527 -20.58 -9.41 -7.64
N LYS A 528 -19.54 -10.22 -7.40
CA LYS A 528 -18.23 -9.74 -6.96
C LYS A 528 -17.70 -8.78 -8.02
N GLU A 529 -17.79 -7.48 -7.75
CA GLU A 529 -17.03 -6.46 -8.47
C GLU A 529 -15.62 -6.35 -7.84
N SER A 530 -14.64 -6.04 -8.69
CA SER A 530 -13.20 -5.97 -8.41
C SER A 530 -12.83 -5.22 -7.12
N GLU A 531 -11.92 -5.79 -6.32
CA GLU A 531 -11.50 -5.37 -4.95
C GLU A 531 -10.67 -4.06 -4.90
N SER A 532 -10.88 -3.13 -5.83
CA SER A 532 -10.29 -1.79 -5.81
C SER A 532 -11.32 -0.66 -5.65
N SER A 533 -12.51 -0.98 -5.16
CA SER A 533 -13.63 -0.05 -4.99
C SER A 533 -13.71 0.41 -3.54
N TYR A 534 -13.46 1.70 -3.27
CA TYR A 534 -13.72 2.34 -1.96
C TYR A 534 -15.24 2.54 -1.70
N CYS A 535 -16.10 1.98 -2.55
CA CYS A 535 -17.54 2.22 -2.65
C CYS A 535 -18.32 0.89 -2.74
N ASP A 536 -17.96 -0.09 -1.90
CA ASP A 536 -18.73 -1.33 -1.81
C ASP A 536 -20.13 -1.02 -1.25
N VAL A 537 -21.18 -1.33 -2.02
CA VAL A 537 -22.57 -1.15 -1.57
C VAL A 537 -22.79 -2.08 -0.37
N ILE A 538 -22.91 -1.48 0.82
CA ILE A 538 -23.14 -2.24 2.05
C ILE A 538 -24.48 -2.97 1.94
N PRO A 539 -24.52 -4.31 2.09
CA PRO A 539 -25.76 -5.08 2.06
C PRO A 539 -26.84 -4.49 2.97
N GLY A 540 -28.07 -4.35 2.46
CA GLY A 540 -29.13 -3.59 3.12
C GLY A 540 -29.57 -4.07 4.52
N HIS A 541 -29.09 -5.23 4.98
CA HIS A 541 -29.33 -5.75 6.33
C HIS A 541 -28.29 -5.31 7.37
N LEU A 542 -27.22 -4.62 6.97
CA LEU A 542 -26.12 -4.20 7.85
C LEU A 542 -26.25 -2.76 8.37
N LEU A 543 -27.16 -1.94 7.85
CA LEU A 543 -27.36 -0.56 8.29
C LEU A 543 -28.80 -0.32 8.72
N CYS A 544 -28.98 0.04 9.99
CA CYS A 544 -30.26 0.44 10.57
C CYS A 544 -30.37 1.96 10.56
N CYS A 545 -31.51 2.52 10.13
CA CYS A 545 -31.80 3.93 10.34
C CYS A 545 -32.01 4.17 11.84
N VAL A 546 -31.18 5.04 12.43
CA VAL A 546 -31.16 5.30 13.87
C VAL A 546 -31.64 6.70 14.25
N GLY A 547 -31.82 7.59 13.29
CA GLY A 547 -32.35 8.93 13.53
C GLY A 547 -32.30 9.82 12.30
N ASN A 548 -32.71 11.08 12.48
CA ASN A 548 -32.57 12.14 11.50
C ASN A 548 -32.09 13.39 12.23
N GLU A 549 -31.01 13.99 11.75
CA GLU A 549 -30.44 15.21 12.30
C GLU A 549 -30.27 16.24 11.19
N GLN A 550 -30.78 17.45 11.40
CA GLN A 550 -30.72 18.55 10.43
C GLN A 550 -31.23 18.17 9.01
N GLY A 551 -32.21 17.28 8.91
CA GLY A 551 -32.78 16.83 7.64
C GLY A 551 -31.97 15.76 6.91
N ILE A 552 -30.93 15.20 7.54
CA ILE A 552 -30.11 14.10 7.03
C ILE A 552 -30.38 12.87 7.89
N GLU A 553 -30.67 11.75 7.24
CA GLU A 553 -30.91 10.48 7.93
C GLU A 553 -29.58 9.84 8.38
N LEU A 554 -29.60 9.25 9.58
CA LEU A 554 -28.45 8.65 10.24
C LEU A 554 -28.60 7.14 10.31
N TYR A 555 -27.54 6.42 9.96
CA TYR A 555 -27.49 4.97 9.92
C TYR A 555 -26.34 4.42 10.76
N ASP A 556 -26.57 3.26 11.37
CA ASP A 556 -25.55 2.56 12.14
C ASP A 556 -25.68 1.06 11.93
N THR A 557 -24.57 0.35 12.09
CA THR A 557 -24.57 -1.13 12.11
C THR A 557 -25.28 -1.72 13.32
N LYS A 558 -25.46 -0.92 14.37
CA LYS A 558 -26.13 -1.29 15.61
C LYS A 558 -27.55 -0.70 15.69
N SER A 559 -28.41 -1.33 16.50
CA SER A 559 -29.77 -0.82 16.76
C SER A 559 -29.76 0.56 17.46
N ILE A 560 -30.87 1.30 17.38
CA ILE A 560 -31.05 2.66 17.97
C ILE A 560 -30.53 2.78 19.41
N LYS A 561 -30.70 1.75 20.25
CA LYS A 561 -30.29 1.79 21.67
C LYS A 561 -28.77 1.69 21.88
N GLN A 562 -28.02 1.33 20.85
CA GLN A 562 -26.57 1.07 20.89
C GLN A 562 -25.84 1.75 19.72
N ALA A 563 -26.45 2.75 19.09
CA ALA A 563 -25.90 3.42 17.92
C ALA A 563 -24.66 4.24 18.29
N ASP A 564 -23.50 3.84 17.78
CA ASP A 564 -22.22 4.52 18.01
C ASP A 564 -22.20 5.90 17.33
N ILE A 565 -22.92 6.07 16.21
CA ILE A 565 -23.08 7.37 15.53
C ILE A 565 -23.71 8.43 16.43
N LEU A 566 -24.59 8.02 17.35
CA LEU A 566 -25.26 8.89 18.33
C LEU A 566 -24.53 8.95 19.67
N SER A 567 -23.35 8.33 19.79
CA SER A 567 -22.58 8.33 21.03
C SER A 567 -22.12 9.75 21.43
N PRO A 568 -21.99 10.04 22.73
CA PRO A 568 -21.49 11.33 23.20
C PRO A 568 -20.12 11.71 22.63
N SER A 569 -19.26 10.71 22.38
CA SER A 569 -17.93 10.90 21.78
C SER A 569 -17.97 11.35 20.32
N ASN A 570 -18.96 10.91 19.55
CA ASN A 570 -19.04 11.22 18.11
C ASN A 570 -19.89 12.46 17.82
N ARG A 571 -20.68 12.94 18.80
CA ARG A 571 -21.69 13.98 18.59
C ARG A 571 -21.14 15.28 17.99
N ALA A 572 -20.02 15.79 18.52
CA ALA A 572 -19.43 17.04 18.03
C ALA A 572 -18.92 16.88 16.58
N SER A 573 -18.28 15.76 16.27
CA SER A 573 -17.76 15.43 14.94
C SER A 573 -18.89 15.22 13.95
N LEU A 574 -19.98 14.54 14.36
CA LEU A 574 -21.18 14.37 13.55
C LEU A 574 -21.76 15.72 13.13
N PHE A 575 -21.95 16.67 14.05
CA PHE A 575 -22.49 18.00 13.69
C PHE A 575 -21.59 18.77 12.73
N ARG A 576 -20.27 18.71 12.89
CA ARG A 576 -19.34 19.32 11.94
C ARG A 576 -19.45 18.68 10.57
N PHE A 577 -19.58 17.35 10.52
CA PHE A 577 -19.73 16.62 9.27
C PHE A 577 -21.04 16.94 8.55
N LEU A 578 -22.17 16.94 9.29
CA LEU A 578 -23.48 17.32 8.75
C LEU A 578 -23.46 18.73 8.14
N ASN A 579 -22.78 19.69 8.78
CA ASN A 579 -22.61 21.04 8.23
C ASN A 579 -21.84 21.03 6.90
N ILE A 580 -20.77 20.24 6.79
CA ILE A 580 -20.00 20.08 5.54
C ILE A 580 -20.88 19.50 4.44
N LEU A 581 -21.57 18.39 4.72
CA LEU A 581 -22.43 17.72 3.74
C LEU A 581 -23.59 18.62 3.29
N ARG A 582 -24.22 19.38 4.19
CA ARG A 582 -25.27 20.35 3.85
C ARG A 582 -24.76 21.46 2.92
N ASN A 583 -23.59 22.01 3.24
CA ASN A 583 -22.98 23.05 2.41
C ASN A 583 -22.66 22.53 1.01
N ILE A 584 -22.13 21.31 0.90
CA ILE A 584 -21.82 20.69 -0.39
C ILE A 584 -23.08 20.29 -1.16
N ALA A 585 -24.09 19.71 -0.50
CA ALA A 585 -25.38 19.38 -1.12
C ALA A 585 -26.04 20.61 -1.77
N SER A 586 -25.92 21.78 -1.12
CA SER A 586 -26.42 23.05 -1.66
C SER A 586 -25.77 23.46 -3.00
N VAL A 587 -24.50 23.09 -3.22
CA VAL A 587 -23.78 23.34 -4.47
C VAL A 587 -24.47 22.60 -5.63
N PHE A 588 -24.87 21.35 -5.38
CA PHE A 588 -25.53 20.49 -6.36
C PHE A 588 -27.02 20.75 -6.50
N GLU A 589 -27.62 21.62 -5.68
CA GLU A 589 -29.08 21.77 -5.54
C GLU A 589 -29.74 20.44 -5.15
N LEU A 590 -29.03 19.61 -4.38
CA LEU A 590 -29.50 18.31 -3.94
C LEU A 590 -30.36 18.46 -2.67
N GLU A 591 -31.52 17.81 -2.64
CA GLU A 591 -32.37 17.79 -1.45
C GLU A 591 -31.69 16.98 -0.33
N LEU A 592 -31.70 17.50 0.90
CA LEU A 592 -31.00 16.87 2.03
C LEU A 592 -31.50 15.46 2.36
N GLN A 593 -32.75 15.16 2.01
CA GLN A 593 -33.33 13.82 2.16
C GLN A 593 -32.63 12.75 1.31
N ALA A 594 -31.89 13.13 0.27
CA ALA A 594 -31.09 12.21 -0.53
C ALA A 594 -29.69 11.94 0.06
N VAL A 595 -29.31 12.67 1.10
CA VAL A 595 -28.01 12.57 1.76
C VAL A 595 -28.19 11.86 3.10
N HIS A 596 -27.37 10.85 3.32
CA HIS A 596 -27.43 9.98 4.49
C HIS A 596 -26.03 9.87 5.09
N VAL A 597 -25.92 9.77 6.41
CA VAL A 597 -24.65 9.53 7.09
C VAL A 597 -24.73 8.20 7.78
N PHE A 598 -23.69 7.38 7.62
CA PHE A 598 -23.57 6.13 8.35
C PHE A 598 -22.30 6.09 9.18
N TYR A 599 -22.29 5.24 10.20
CA TYR A 599 -21.09 4.94 10.97
C TYR A 599 -20.82 3.45 10.94
N ASP A 600 -19.67 3.07 10.39
CA ASP A 600 -19.21 1.70 10.37
C ASP A 600 -17.70 1.63 10.60
N ASN A 601 -17.30 0.78 11.54
CA ASN A 601 -15.91 0.52 11.91
C ASN A 601 -15.25 -0.61 11.12
N TYR A 602 -16.01 -1.42 10.39
CA TYR A 602 -15.54 -2.67 9.82
C TYR A 602 -15.34 -2.63 8.30
N THR A 603 -16.09 -1.80 7.58
CA THR A 603 -15.87 -1.62 6.13
C THR A 603 -14.90 -0.49 5.80
N ASN A 604 -14.28 -0.59 4.63
CA ASN A 604 -13.41 0.44 4.05
C ASN A 604 -14.18 1.41 3.12
N SER A 605 -15.52 1.43 3.20
CA SER A 605 -16.35 2.30 2.35
C SER A 605 -16.34 3.74 2.89
N VAL A 606 -15.87 4.68 2.07
CA VAL A 606 -15.86 6.13 2.39
C VAL A 606 -17.24 6.72 2.20
N ALA A 607 -17.88 6.35 1.10
CA ALA A 607 -19.23 6.68 0.72
C ALA A 607 -19.74 5.60 -0.24
N PHE A 608 -21.05 5.55 -0.46
CA PHE A 608 -21.64 4.74 -1.51
C PHE A 608 -23.00 5.33 -1.93
N ASN A 609 -23.42 5.01 -3.15
CA ASN A 609 -24.72 5.34 -3.67
C ASN A 609 -25.57 4.07 -3.75
N ARG A 610 -26.68 4.05 -2.99
CA ARG A 610 -27.65 2.95 -3.02
C ARG A 610 -28.96 3.48 -3.57
N ASP A 611 -29.30 3.05 -4.78
CA ASP A 611 -30.55 3.43 -5.44
C ASP A 611 -30.79 4.94 -5.42
N ARG A 612 -29.77 5.72 -5.81
CA ARG A 612 -29.82 7.20 -5.87
C ARG A 612 -29.94 7.90 -4.52
N SER A 613 -29.74 7.16 -3.43
CA SER A 613 -29.52 7.68 -2.07
C SER A 613 -28.02 7.65 -1.76
N LEU A 614 -27.45 8.79 -1.39
CA LEU A 614 -26.01 8.94 -1.15
C LEU A 614 -25.71 8.76 0.34
N PHE A 615 -24.79 7.86 0.66
CA PHE A 615 -24.38 7.52 2.03
C PHE A 615 -22.92 7.91 2.26
N PHE A 616 -22.63 8.62 3.34
CA PHE A 616 -21.27 9.07 3.68
C PHE A 616 -20.84 8.59 5.06
N ASN A 617 -19.61 8.08 5.18
CA ASN A 617 -19.13 7.44 6.41
C ASN A 617 -18.53 8.45 7.40
N LEU A 618 -19.16 8.60 8.57
CA LEU A 618 -18.69 9.48 9.64
C LEU A 618 -17.30 9.08 10.17
N LYS A 619 -16.96 7.78 10.20
CA LYS A 619 -15.63 7.32 10.65
C LYS A 619 -14.51 7.91 9.82
N PHE A 620 -14.68 7.95 8.49
CA PHE A 620 -13.68 8.50 7.59
C PHE A 620 -13.54 10.01 7.79
N TYR A 621 -14.64 10.73 8.03
CA TYR A 621 -14.56 12.13 8.42
C TYR A 621 -13.76 12.33 9.73
N ILE A 622 -14.04 11.52 10.75
CA ILE A 622 -13.33 11.55 12.04
C ILE A 622 -11.82 11.31 11.85
N GLY A 623 -11.46 10.28 11.08
CA GLY A 623 -10.07 9.90 10.85
C GLY A 623 -9.29 10.88 9.98
N LEU A 624 -9.93 11.51 9.01
CA LEU A 624 -9.25 12.35 8.01
C LEU A 624 -9.30 13.84 8.33
N HIS A 625 -10.44 14.37 8.81
CA HIS A 625 -10.71 15.82 8.76
C HIS A 625 -11.25 16.43 10.07
N ASP A 626 -11.70 15.64 11.03
CA ASP A 626 -12.38 16.19 12.21
C ASP A 626 -11.48 17.09 13.08
N LYS A 627 -10.21 16.69 13.25
CA LYS A 627 -9.23 17.47 14.03
C LYS A 627 -8.94 18.84 13.42
N GLU A 628 -8.77 18.89 12.09
CA GLU A 628 -8.49 20.16 11.38
C GLU A 628 -9.75 21.03 11.23
N CYS A 629 -10.94 20.42 11.24
CA CYS A 629 -12.22 21.12 11.14
C CYS A 629 -12.81 21.55 12.51
N ALA A 630 -12.06 21.41 13.61
CA ALA A 630 -12.56 21.66 14.96
C ALA A 630 -13.14 23.07 15.18
N VAL A 631 -12.58 24.08 14.50
CA VAL A 631 -13.02 25.48 14.59
C VAL A 631 -13.92 25.87 13.40
N LYS A 632 -13.48 25.55 12.18
CA LYS A 632 -14.25 25.74 10.95
C LYS A 632 -13.84 24.74 9.88
N PRO A 633 -14.70 24.43 8.88
CA PRO A 633 -14.32 23.55 7.77
C PRO A 633 -13.10 24.07 7.00
N THR A 634 -12.13 23.20 6.73
CA THR A 634 -10.95 23.52 5.91
C THR A 634 -11.29 23.45 4.42
N SER A 635 -10.53 24.15 3.58
CA SER A 635 -10.66 24.03 2.12
C SER A 635 -10.44 22.60 1.65
N ASP A 636 -9.53 21.88 2.31
CA ASP A 636 -9.10 20.55 1.91
C ASP A 636 -10.18 19.52 2.24
N ALA A 637 -10.76 19.57 3.44
CA ALA A 637 -11.92 18.75 3.80
C ALA A 637 -13.12 19.03 2.88
N MET A 638 -13.43 20.30 2.62
CA MET A 638 -14.54 20.66 1.73
C MET A 638 -14.31 20.16 0.30
N THR A 639 -13.07 20.20 -0.20
CA THR A 639 -12.72 19.73 -1.55
C THR A 639 -12.79 18.20 -1.65
N TYR A 640 -12.30 17.50 -0.62
CA TYR A 640 -12.36 16.04 -0.54
C TYR A 640 -13.80 15.54 -0.63
N TRP A 641 -14.68 16.07 0.23
CA TRP A 641 -16.08 15.65 0.24
C TRP A 641 -16.84 16.13 -1.00
N TYR A 642 -16.45 17.27 -1.60
CA TYR A 642 -17.02 17.71 -2.89
C TYR A 642 -16.74 16.72 -4.02
N LEU A 643 -15.50 16.23 -4.14
CA LEU A 643 -15.16 15.21 -5.12
C LEU A 643 -15.81 13.86 -4.80
N THR A 644 -15.99 13.55 -3.52
CA THR A 644 -16.75 12.36 -3.09
C THR A 644 -18.21 12.46 -3.52
N PHE A 645 -18.86 13.62 -3.40
CA PHE A 645 -20.20 13.84 -3.96
C PHE A 645 -20.24 13.66 -5.49
N CYS A 646 -19.26 14.19 -6.22
CA CYS A 646 -19.18 13.99 -7.68
C CYS A 646 -19.05 12.51 -8.06
N HIS A 647 -18.29 11.75 -7.27
CA HIS A 647 -18.14 10.30 -7.42
C HIS A 647 -19.50 9.61 -7.22
N GLU A 648 -20.14 9.82 -6.07
CA GLU A 648 -21.42 9.15 -5.78
C GLU A 648 -22.54 9.58 -6.74
N LEU A 649 -22.55 10.83 -7.21
CA LEU A 649 -23.52 11.26 -8.22
C LEU A 649 -23.28 10.62 -9.59
N ALA A 650 -22.05 10.27 -9.96
CA ALA A 650 -21.76 9.57 -11.21
C ALA A 650 -22.40 8.16 -11.23
N HIS A 651 -22.53 7.52 -10.06
CA HIS A 651 -23.25 6.25 -9.92
C HIS A 651 -24.76 6.33 -10.23
N ASN A 652 -25.37 7.51 -10.27
CA ASN A 652 -26.74 7.66 -10.77
C ASN A 652 -26.88 7.40 -12.27
N ILE A 653 -25.77 7.45 -13.01
CA ILE A 653 -25.74 7.26 -14.47
C ILE A 653 -25.08 5.92 -14.83
N ILE A 654 -23.97 5.58 -14.18
CA ILE A 654 -23.22 4.35 -14.49
C ILE A 654 -22.75 3.68 -13.20
N GLN A 655 -23.10 2.40 -13.03
CA GLN A 655 -22.78 1.67 -11.80
C GLN A 655 -21.30 1.25 -11.76
N SER A 656 -20.72 0.80 -12.88
CA SER A 656 -19.35 0.29 -12.92
C SER A 656 -18.31 1.42 -13.00
N HIS A 657 -17.22 1.29 -12.24
CA HIS A 657 -16.01 2.13 -12.30
C HIS A 657 -15.25 2.01 -13.64
N SER A 658 -15.83 2.54 -14.71
CA SER A 658 -15.28 2.54 -16.07
C SER A 658 -14.79 3.93 -16.48
N SER A 659 -14.15 4.06 -17.65
CA SER A 659 -13.80 5.37 -18.22
C SER A 659 -15.01 6.30 -18.36
N ASP A 660 -16.22 5.74 -18.53
CA ASP A 660 -17.46 6.51 -18.58
C ASP A 660 -17.82 7.06 -17.19
N HIS A 661 -17.57 6.29 -16.12
CA HIS A 661 -17.74 6.74 -14.74
C HIS A 661 -16.82 7.91 -14.41
N GLU A 662 -15.53 7.79 -14.77
CA GLU A 662 -14.56 8.87 -14.63
C GLU A 662 -14.99 10.12 -15.40
N HIS A 663 -15.46 9.95 -16.64
CA HIS A 663 -15.99 11.06 -17.44
C HIS A 663 -17.18 11.77 -16.76
N TYR A 664 -18.13 11.04 -16.18
CA TYR A 664 -19.27 11.64 -15.48
C TYR A 664 -18.88 12.30 -14.16
N LEU A 665 -17.95 11.71 -13.39
CA LEU A 665 -17.39 12.32 -12.19
C LEU A 665 -16.75 13.67 -12.53
N THR A 666 -15.85 13.70 -13.53
CA THR A 666 -15.20 14.93 -13.97
C THR A 666 -16.23 15.93 -14.51
N SER A 667 -17.27 15.46 -15.21
CA SER A 667 -18.36 16.32 -15.69
C SER A 667 -19.15 16.96 -14.54
N TYR A 668 -19.43 16.23 -13.46
CA TYR A 668 -20.05 16.80 -12.25
C TYR A 668 -19.13 17.82 -11.57
N ALA A 669 -17.84 17.50 -11.45
CA ALA A 669 -16.86 18.41 -10.86
C ALA A 669 -16.78 19.72 -11.67
N GLU A 670 -16.60 19.64 -12.98
CA GLU A 670 -16.49 20.83 -13.85
C GLU A 670 -17.78 21.65 -13.87
N ALA A 671 -18.95 21.01 -13.94
CA ALA A 671 -20.23 21.70 -14.04
C ALA A 671 -20.60 22.49 -12.77
N TYR A 672 -20.14 22.04 -11.61
CA TYR A 672 -20.52 22.60 -10.30
C TYR A 672 -19.37 23.33 -9.57
N MET A 673 -18.14 23.30 -10.10
CA MET A 673 -16.96 23.92 -9.49
C MET A 673 -17.15 25.40 -9.18
N SER A 674 -17.78 26.17 -10.09
CA SER A 674 -18.00 27.61 -9.90
C SER A 674 -18.89 27.92 -8.69
N LYS A 675 -19.93 27.11 -8.47
CA LYS A 675 -20.81 27.19 -7.30
C LYS A 675 -20.08 26.75 -6.03
N PHE A 676 -19.28 25.68 -6.12
CA PHE A 676 -18.45 25.21 -5.02
C PHE A 676 -17.46 26.28 -4.54
N LEU A 677 -16.72 26.91 -5.46
CA LEU A 677 -15.78 27.97 -5.14
C LEU A 677 -16.47 29.22 -4.56
N THR A 678 -17.68 29.54 -5.01
CA THR A 678 -18.50 30.62 -4.43
C THR A 678 -18.92 30.30 -3.01
N MET A 679 -19.40 29.07 -2.77
CA MET A 679 -19.75 28.60 -1.42
C MET A 679 -18.53 28.61 -0.48
N LEU A 680 -17.37 28.14 -0.93
CA LEU A 680 -16.12 28.19 -0.16
C LEU A 680 -15.72 29.62 0.24
N LYS A 681 -15.92 30.61 -0.65
CA LYS A 681 -15.67 32.03 -0.34
C LYS A 681 -16.62 32.55 0.74
N ASN A 682 -17.87 32.09 0.75
CA ASN A 682 -18.88 32.52 1.72
C ASN A 682 -18.69 31.86 3.10
N LEU A 683 -17.89 30.80 3.20
CA LEU A 683 -17.52 30.14 4.46
C LEU A 683 -16.26 30.76 5.13
N ARG A 684 -15.59 31.72 4.48
CA ARG A 684 -14.30 32.26 4.94
C ARG A 684 -14.40 33.19 6.14
#